data_AF-A0A7C5BVB4-F1
#
_entry.id   AF-A0A7C5BVB4-F1
#
_cell.length_a   1.000
_cell.length_b   1.000
_cell.length_c   1.000
_cell.angle_alpha   90.00
_cell.angle_beta   90.00
_cell.angle_gamma   90.00
#
_symmetry.space_group_name_H-M   'P 1'
#
loop_
_entity.id
_entity.type
_entity.pdbx_description
1 polymer ?
#
loop_
_entity_poly.entity_id
_entity_poly.type
_entity_poly.pdbx_seq_one_letter_code
_entity_poly.pdbx_strand_id
1 'polypeptide(L)'
;MKYRIVCAMVALWAVCAAPGACDSLQMDLRFAPAMIEGASARGAGVRQRVERIDIEGFCSSVSSGDPALPCKLIYVALPPDADESTVSLSSSGCDTALLPGTYDVAPVPAITSTDFQDFGPAKSVSQGRNSLVYARNAFYPAKHLRVVEVGHLRSWKVAVVEFWPYAYNPTTGKLRVVASERANLTFRRKSVPPPPPDRLAATMSGFVQNQSEAEAWYGAASSVKPGYAIITTNAIASASTALAEFVNFQSARGFAVKVVTESGWGGGNGSTAAGNIRAWLQLNYQSQAIQYVLLIGGSDPTSGTVPMKMLWPRNWASSYKEAPSDYYYADLTGNWDRDGDGYAGEEPDDFGAGGIDRIPEVYVGRIPYYGSIAELDSILRKTVVYESLAPGPWAKSFLLPMVALDTDTPSYQLGEQIAAAFARPKGLTVDRMYDAGCAVSPPPEHSPSTYDAVQNDWTKGAGLVFWMTHGSQDTATSVFASARCLYLDDSRPAIVYMASCLNGKPEDAANLGYRALAHGSVATLSASRVSWYYLAQTDFSRTDSIGGMGYQYARFLLQSGEPCGKALADARLANPMGIWPNHLVFNLYGDPSLAYILPKPATALTRVADAQNALEGSWVTLTSALLSRTDPVECFVQDADRCAGIRVYYESGAVQSLAPGTVVSVTGRLVSEGGMRVLENADISPAGGTATLAPLGVSNADCSDPKTFGLLVKVWGKVLSSSASSFAISDGSRGAGLIIACRNMVTPPPVGSFARVVGVCTPDDVSVYRAADLTY
;
A
#
# COMPACT_ATOMS: atom_id res chain seq x y z
N MET A 1 -27.23 -1.20 -28.23
CA MET A 1 -26.07 -2.02 -27.82
C MET A 1 -24.93 -1.09 -27.53
N LYS A 2 -24.33 -1.23 -26.35
CA LYS A 2 -23.12 -0.50 -25.95
C LYS A 2 -21.95 -1.29 -26.55
N TYR A 3 -21.12 -0.65 -27.37
CA TYR A 3 -19.95 -1.28 -27.95
C TYR A 3 -18.71 -0.91 -27.14
N ARG A 4 -17.85 -1.90 -26.88
CA ARG A 4 -16.53 -1.74 -26.28
C ARG A 4 -15.49 -1.96 -27.37
N ILE A 5 -14.51 -1.05 -27.47
CA ILE A 5 -13.36 -1.22 -28.36
C ILE A 5 -12.17 -1.61 -27.47
N VAL A 6 -11.55 -2.77 -27.77
CA VAL A 6 -10.39 -3.30 -27.02
C VAL A 6 -9.16 -3.26 -27.92
N CYS A 7 -8.05 -2.72 -27.40
CA CYS A 7 -6.75 -2.66 -28.08
C CYS A 7 -5.64 -3.23 -27.20
N ALA A 8 -4.67 -3.90 -27.84
CA ALA A 8 -3.40 -4.27 -27.22
C ALA A 8 -2.33 -3.21 -27.55
N MET A 9 -1.57 -2.78 -26.54
CA MET A 9 -0.34 -2.00 -26.71
C MET A 9 0.80 -2.98 -26.99
N VAL A 10 1.58 -2.79 -28.06
CA VAL A 10 2.55 -3.81 -28.51
C VAL A 10 3.99 -3.50 -28.07
N ALA A 11 4.37 -2.24 -27.85
CA ALA A 11 5.68 -1.87 -27.31
C ALA A 11 5.87 -0.35 -27.21
N LEU A 12 6.57 0.12 -26.18
CA LEU A 12 7.38 1.34 -26.18
C LEU A 12 8.84 0.88 -26.07
N TRP A 13 9.68 1.04 -27.10
CA TRP A 13 11.11 0.71 -26.98
C TRP A 13 12.00 1.63 -27.84
N ALA A 14 13.24 1.78 -27.36
CA ALA A 14 14.40 2.49 -27.94
C ALA A 14 14.38 4.02 -27.83
N VAL A 15 14.99 4.53 -26.74
CA VAL A 15 15.45 5.91 -26.61
C VAL A 15 16.93 6.00 -26.97
N CYS A 16 17.24 6.26 -28.24
CA CYS A 16 18.62 6.40 -28.70
C CYS A 16 19.01 7.89 -28.79
N ALA A 17 20.12 8.29 -28.18
CA ALA A 17 20.73 9.60 -28.42
C ALA A 17 21.43 9.59 -29.79
N ALA A 18 20.98 10.43 -30.73
CA ALA A 18 21.65 10.60 -32.02
C ALA A 18 22.90 11.51 -31.85
N PRO A 19 24.06 11.17 -32.42
CA PRO A 19 25.23 12.06 -32.37
C PRO A 19 25.04 13.29 -33.27
N GLY A 20 25.17 14.50 -32.72
CA GLY A 20 25.67 15.66 -33.47
C GLY A 20 24.74 16.84 -33.81
N ALA A 21 23.46 16.87 -33.44
CA ALA A 21 22.64 18.09 -33.53
C ALA A 21 21.41 18.02 -32.61
N CYS A 22 21.28 18.97 -31.67
CA CYS A 22 20.24 19.07 -30.62
C CYS A 22 19.93 17.72 -29.96
N ASP A 23 20.57 17.41 -28.84
CA ASP A 23 20.38 16.15 -28.12
C ASP A 23 18.91 15.72 -28.06
N SER A 24 18.63 14.56 -28.66
CA SER A 24 17.28 14.07 -28.89
C SER A 24 17.11 12.67 -28.30
N LEU A 25 15.96 12.43 -27.69
CA LEU A 25 15.49 11.13 -27.21
C LEU A 25 14.33 10.70 -28.10
N GLN A 26 14.51 9.60 -28.82
CA GLN A 26 13.50 9.06 -29.71
C GLN A 26 12.58 8.09 -28.96
N MET A 27 11.28 8.06 -29.26
CA MET A 27 10.34 7.07 -28.75
C MET A 27 9.55 6.50 -29.92
N ASP A 28 9.58 5.18 -30.09
CA ASP A 28 8.75 4.50 -31.07
C ASP A 28 7.45 4.01 -30.39
N LEU A 29 6.32 4.56 -30.83
CA LEU A 29 4.97 4.23 -30.34
C LEU A 29 4.28 3.30 -31.34
N ARG A 30 3.76 2.16 -30.89
CA ARG A 30 3.05 1.19 -31.75
C ARG A 30 1.76 0.68 -31.11
N PHE A 31 0.68 0.70 -31.88
CA PHE A 31 -0.64 0.23 -31.47
C PHE A 31 -1.17 -0.83 -32.41
N ALA A 32 -1.69 -1.92 -31.84
CA ALA A 32 -2.45 -2.88 -32.62
C ALA A 32 -3.82 -2.28 -33.01
N PRO A 33 -4.35 -2.60 -34.20
CA PRO A 33 -5.69 -2.20 -34.60
C PRO A 33 -6.74 -2.63 -33.57
N ALA A 34 -7.72 -1.76 -33.35
CA ALA A 34 -8.85 -1.99 -32.45
C ALA A 34 -9.73 -3.16 -32.90
N MET A 35 -10.07 -4.04 -31.96
CA MET A 35 -11.19 -4.98 -32.11
C MET A 35 -12.45 -4.33 -31.53
N ILE A 36 -13.53 -4.26 -32.32
CA ILE A 36 -14.83 -3.78 -31.85
C ILE A 36 -15.64 -4.99 -31.36
N GLU A 37 -15.81 -5.12 -30.05
CA GLU A 37 -16.63 -6.20 -29.49
C GLU A 37 -18.13 -5.92 -29.71
N GLY A 38 -18.85 -6.90 -30.26
CA GLY A 38 -20.31 -6.88 -30.40
C GLY A 38 -20.85 -6.40 -31.75
N ALA A 39 -20.02 -6.03 -32.72
CA ALA A 39 -20.48 -5.52 -34.03
C ALA A 39 -21.07 -6.62 -34.93
N SER A 40 -22.39 -6.82 -34.90
CA SER A 40 -23.10 -7.32 -36.08
C SER A 40 -23.24 -6.16 -37.08
N ALA A 41 -22.87 -6.39 -38.33
CA ALA A 41 -22.92 -5.40 -39.41
C ALA A 41 -24.35 -4.84 -39.54
N ARG A 42 -24.55 -3.56 -39.17
CA ARG A 42 -25.79 -2.83 -39.45
C ARG A 42 -25.62 -1.98 -40.71
N GLY A 43 -26.73 -1.75 -41.40
CA GLY A 43 -26.80 -1.05 -42.69
C GLY A 43 -26.20 0.35 -42.68
N ALA A 44 -25.85 0.81 -43.88
CA ALA A 44 -25.27 2.14 -44.11
C ALA A 44 -26.16 3.24 -43.51
N GLY A 45 -25.58 4.10 -42.64
CA GLY A 45 -26.22 5.31 -42.13
C GLY A 45 -26.45 5.38 -40.60
N VAL A 46 -26.27 4.30 -39.84
CA VAL A 46 -26.44 4.31 -38.38
C VAL A 46 -25.11 4.46 -37.66
N ARG A 47 -24.97 5.46 -36.77
CA ARG A 47 -23.79 5.61 -35.91
C ARG A 47 -23.78 4.55 -34.82
N GLN A 48 -22.64 3.89 -34.63
CA GLN A 48 -22.43 2.97 -33.51
C GLN A 48 -22.16 3.78 -32.23
N ARG A 49 -23.00 3.61 -31.21
CA ARG A 49 -22.81 4.28 -29.91
C ARG A 49 -21.65 3.65 -29.15
N VAL A 50 -20.59 4.41 -28.94
CA VAL A 50 -19.39 3.99 -28.22
C VAL A 50 -19.39 4.72 -26.88
N GLU A 51 -19.54 3.98 -25.77
CA GLU A 51 -19.51 4.60 -24.45
C GLU A 51 -18.11 5.04 -24.06
N ARG A 52 -17.11 4.23 -24.44
CA ARG A 52 -15.69 4.51 -24.26
C ARG A 52 -14.85 3.57 -25.12
N ILE A 53 -13.60 3.94 -25.34
CA ILE A 53 -12.57 3.08 -25.95
C ILE A 53 -11.62 2.67 -24.83
N ASP A 54 -11.41 1.35 -24.66
CA ASP A 54 -10.68 0.80 -23.52
C ASP A 54 -9.32 0.24 -23.97
N ILE A 55 -8.25 0.83 -23.43
CA ILE A 55 -6.87 0.39 -23.65
C ILE A 55 -6.17 0.23 -22.31
N GLU A 56 -5.61 -0.95 -22.04
CA GLU A 56 -4.89 -1.20 -20.80
C GLU A 56 -3.79 -0.17 -20.53
N GLY A 57 -3.77 0.39 -19.31
CA GLY A 57 -2.84 1.45 -18.92
C GLY A 57 -3.20 2.85 -19.44
N PHE A 58 -4.38 3.06 -20.02
CA PHE A 58 -4.90 4.37 -20.43
C PHE A 58 -6.14 4.76 -19.61
N CYS A 59 -6.35 6.06 -19.46
CA CYS A 59 -7.55 6.63 -18.87
C CYS A 59 -8.40 7.32 -19.92
N SER A 60 -9.72 7.13 -19.86
CA SER A 60 -10.67 7.71 -20.82
C SER A 60 -11.54 8.82 -20.21
N SER A 61 -11.18 9.29 -19.01
CA SER A 61 -11.95 10.23 -18.18
C SER A 61 -11.08 11.41 -17.75
N VAL A 62 -10.59 12.18 -18.73
CA VAL A 62 -9.66 13.30 -18.47
C VAL A 62 -10.28 14.68 -18.58
N SER A 63 -11.41 14.84 -19.26
CA SER A 63 -12.07 16.14 -19.42
C SER A 63 -13.58 15.99 -19.58
N SER A 64 -14.34 16.28 -18.51
CA SER A 64 -15.81 16.18 -18.50
C SER A 64 -16.45 16.94 -19.65
N GLY A 65 -17.42 16.31 -20.32
CA GLY A 65 -18.14 16.88 -21.46
C GLY A 65 -17.45 16.73 -22.82
N ASP A 66 -16.15 16.43 -22.85
CA ASP A 66 -15.42 16.13 -24.09
C ASP A 66 -15.51 14.62 -24.41
N PRO A 67 -15.27 14.20 -25.67
CA PRO A 67 -15.31 12.78 -26.04
C PRO A 67 -14.41 11.89 -25.14
N ALA A 68 -14.97 10.79 -24.63
CA ALA A 68 -14.28 9.83 -23.75
C ALA A 68 -13.26 8.97 -24.52
N LEU A 69 -12.14 9.59 -24.86
CA LEU A 69 -11.03 8.97 -25.57
C LEU A 69 -9.89 8.61 -24.60
N PRO A 70 -9.21 7.46 -24.81
CA PRO A 70 -8.11 7.02 -23.96
C PRO A 70 -6.90 7.94 -24.11
N CYS A 71 -6.25 8.21 -22.99
CA CYS A 71 -5.07 9.03 -22.83
C CYS A 71 -4.09 8.36 -21.84
N LYS A 72 -2.78 8.52 -22.06
CA LYS A 72 -1.73 8.02 -21.18
C LYS A 72 -0.61 9.05 -21.02
N LEU A 73 -0.09 9.16 -19.80
CA LEU A 73 1.13 9.90 -19.50
C LEU A 73 2.34 8.97 -19.61
N ILE A 74 3.37 9.44 -20.29
CA ILE A 74 4.63 8.74 -20.53
C ILE A 74 5.74 9.56 -19.88
N TYR A 75 6.41 8.98 -18.89
CA TYR A 75 7.51 9.62 -18.16
C TYR A 75 8.84 9.24 -18.81
N VAL A 76 9.63 10.23 -19.19
CA VAL A 76 10.92 10.06 -19.88
C VAL A 76 11.98 10.85 -19.12
N ALA A 77 13.00 10.18 -18.61
CA ALA A 77 14.14 10.86 -18.01
C ALA A 77 14.88 11.67 -19.07
N LEU A 78 15.34 12.86 -18.69
CA LEU A 78 16.25 13.70 -19.45
C LEU A 78 17.67 13.58 -18.86
N PRO A 79 18.73 13.81 -19.63
CA PRO A 79 20.07 13.85 -19.06
C PRO A 79 20.22 15.05 -18.11
N PRO A 80 21.11 14.95 -17.10
CA PRO A 80 21.21 15.95 -16.05
C PRO A 80 21.57 17.37 -16.52
N ASP A 81 22.28 17.47 -17.64
CA ASP A 81 22.67 18.72 -18.29
C ASP A 81 21.59 19.27 -19.26
N ALA A 82 20.45 18.61 -19.42
CA ALA A 82 19.35 19.11 -20.25
C ALA A 82 18.82 20.47 -19.78
N ASP A 83 18.61 21.38 -20.72
CA ASP A 83 17.87 22.63 -20.53
C ASP A 83 16.37 22.39 -20.68
N GLU A 84 15.70 22.27 -19.54
CA GLU A 84 14.27 21.97 -19.42
C GLU A 84 13.38 22.97 -20.16
N SER A 85 13.82 24.24 -20.24
CA SER A 85 13.09 25.29 -20.96
C SER A 85 13.09 25.11 -22.49
N THR A 86 13.94 24.21 -23.01
CA THR A 86 14.10 23.95 -24.44
C THR A 86 13.51 22.62 -24.87
N VAL A 87 12.94 21.85 -23.93
CA VAL A 87 12.34 20.55 -24.21
C VAL A 87 11.16 20.73 -25.15
N SER A 88 11.23 20.08 -26.31
CA SER A 88 10.15 20.10 -27.29
C SER A 88 9.97 18.74 -27.92
N LEU A 89 8.75 18.46 -28.36
CA LEU A 89 8.40 17.22 -29.03
C LEU A 89 8.10 17.48 -30.49
N SER A 90 8.78 16.75 -31.36
CA SER A 90 8.43 16.63 -32.76
C SER A 90 8.05 15.19 -33.06
N SER A 91 7.27 14.96 -34.11
CA SER A 91 6.95 13.61 -34.54
C SER A 91 7.19 13.40 -36.02
N SER A 92 7.47 12.15 -36.37
CA SER A 92 7.78 11.71 -37.73
C SER A 92 7.22 10.30 -37.94
N GLY A 93 6.94 9.95 -39.19
CA GLY A 93 6.43 8.62 -39.54
C GLY A 93 5.11 8.25 -38.83
N CYS A 94 4.25 9.25 -38.56
CA CYS A 94 2.93 9.01 -37.97
C CYS A 94 2.02 8.32 -39.00
N ASP A 95 1.82 7.02 -38.82
CA ASP A 95 0.85 6.23 -39.55
C ASP A 95 -0.48 6.24 -38.80
N THR A 96 -1.53 6.71 -39.48
CA THR A 96 -2.87 6.78 -38.89
C THR A 96 -3.87 6.07 -39.78
N ALA A 97 -4.80 5.35 -39.14
CA ALA A 97 -5.85 4.63 -39.83
C ALA A 97 -7.23 5.15 -39.39
N LEU A 98 -8.16 5.25 -40.34
CA LEU A 98 -9.57 5.45 -40.02
C LEU A 98 -10.20 4.11 -39.66
N LEU A 99 -10.92 4.06 -38.54
CA LEU A 99 -11.70 2.89 -38.19
C LEU A 99 -12.90 2.76 -39.14
N PRO A 100 -13.24 1.54 -39.58
CA PRO A 100 -14.34 1.31 -40.51
C PRO A 100 -15.69 1.58 -39.84
N GLY A 101 -16.41 2.59 -40.33
CA GLY A 101 -17.76 2.91 -39.88
C GLY A 101 -17.96 4.38 -39.51
N THR A 102 -18.98 4.63 -38.71
CA THR A 102 -19.28 5.93 -38.08
C THR A 102 -19.75 5.71 -36.66
N TYR A 103 -19.27 6.55 -35.75
CA TYR A 103 -19.39 6.37 -34.31
C TYR A 103 -20.00 7.61 -33.65
N ASP A 104 -20.75 7.37 -32.58
CA ASP A 104 -21.20 8.37 -31.63
C ASP A 104 -20.48 8.11 -30.31
N VAL A 105 -19.35 8.78 -30.10
CA VAL A 105 -18.53 8.62 -28.89
C VAL A 105 -19.16 9.44 -27.77
N ALA A 106 -19.45 8.79 -26.65
CA ALA A 106 -20.04 9.44 -25.49
C ALA A 106 -19.07 10.45 -24.85
N PRO A 107 -19.59 11.53 -24.25
CA PRO A 107 -18.75 12.44 -23.48
C PRO A 107 -18.32 11.80 -22.17
N VAL A 108 -17.19 12.26 -21.62
CA VAL A 108 -16.85 12.00 -20.22
C VAL A 108 -17.95 12.60 -19.33
N PRO A 109 -18.51 11.87 -18.36
CA PRO A 109 -19.54 12.40 -17.47
C PRO A 109 -19.07 13.63 -16.69
N ALA A 110 -20.02 14.40 -16.16
CA ALA A 110 -19.71 15.43 -15.17
C ALA A 110 -19.00 14.80 -13.97
N ILE A 111 -18.09 15.57 -13.37
CA ILE A 111 -17.68 15.26 -12.00
C ILE A 111 -18.81 15.69 -11.07
N THR A 112 -19.08 14.89 -10.06
CA THR A 112 -20.22 15.07 -9.16
C THR A 112 -19.74 15.00 -7.72
N SER A 113 -20.36 15.80 -6.88
CA SER A 113 -20.35 15.61 -5.44
C SER A 113 -21.71 16.01 -4.87
N THR A 114 -22.33 15.14 -4.07
CA THR A 114 -23.70 15.31 -3.58
C THR A 114 -24.66 15.67 -4.74
N ASP A 115 -25.22 16.88 -4.75
CA ASP A 115 -26.17 17.36 -5.77
C ASP A 115 -25.55 18.34 -6.79
N PHE A 116 -24.21 18.45 -6.82
CA PHE A 116 -23.50 19.41 -7.65
C PHE A 116 -22.72 18.69 -8.75
N GLN A 117 -22.98 19.07 -10.01
CA GLN A 117 -22.28 18.58 -11.20
C GLN A 117 -21.41 19.68 -11.79
N ASP A 118 -20.18 19.33 -12.15
CA ASP A 118 -19.22 20.23 -12.77
C ASP A 118 -18.63 19.60 -14.04
N PHE A 119 -18.44 20.41 -15.07
CA PHE A 119 -17.77 20.00 -16.30
C PHE A 119 -16.37 20.60 -16.43
N GLY A 120 -15.94 21.42 -15.47
CA GLY A 120 -14.72 22.20 -15.51
C GLY A 120 -14.91 23.57 -16.16
N PRO A 121 -13.87 24.41 -16.14
CA PRO A 121 -13.96 25.80 -16.60
C PRO A 121 -14.07 25.89 -18.13
N ALA A 122 -14.58 27.04 -18.61
CA ALA A 122 -14.58 27.43 -20.02
C ALA A 122 -15.25 26.44 -21.01
N LYS A 123 -16.29 25.71 -20.58
CA LYS A 123 -17.08 24.81 -21.44
C LYS A 123 -18.50 25.29 -21.63
N SER A 124 -19.07 25.00 -22.80
CA SER A 124 -20.48 25.24 -23.11
C SER A 124 -21.17 23.89 -23.32
N VAL A 125 -21.79 23.38 -22.26
CA VAL A 125 -22.29 22.01 -22.20
C VAL A 125 -23.80 21.95 -22.35
N SER A 126 -24.29 21.06 -23.22
CA SER A 126 -25.71 20.72 -23.35
C SER A 126 -25.85 19.21 -23.44
N GLN A 127 -26.75 18.62 -22.64
CA GLN A 127 -26.94 17.16 -22.53
C GLN A 127 -25.62 16.41 -22.28
N GLY A 128 -24.76 16.98 -21.43
CA GLY A 128 -23.45 16.43 -21.11
C GLY A 128 -22.39 16.54 -22.21
N ARG A 129 -22.68 17.18 -23.36
CA ARG A 129 -21.71 17.36 -24.45
C ARG A 129 -21.21 18.80 -24.51
N ASN A 130 -19.89 18.96 -24.50
CA ASN A 130 -19.25 20.24 -24.75
C ASN A 130 -19.42 20.64 -26.23
N SER A 131 -20.26 21.63 -26.48
CA SER A 131 -20.57 22.15 -27.82
C SER A 131 -19.34 22.72 -28.53
N LEU A 132 -18.33 23.18 -27.78
CA LEU A 132 -17.05 23.65 -28.34
C LEU A 132 -16.25 22.50 -28.99
N VAL A 133 -16.59 21.25 -28.73
CA VAL A 133 -16.00 20.06 -29.37
C VAL A 133 -17.02 19.38 -30.28
N TYR A 134 -18.20 19.02 -29.75
CA TYR A 134 -19.20 18.23 -30.46
C TYR A 134 -19.84 18.92 -31.67
N ALA A 135 -19.86 20.26 -31.72
CA ALA A 135 -20.37 21.01 -32.87
C ALA A 135 -19.29 21.29 -33.94
N ARG A 136 -18.02 20.94 -33.68
CA ARG A 136 -16.91 21.21 -34.60
C ARG A 136 -16.65 20.03 -35.53
N ASN A 137 -16.59 20.31 -36.82
CA ASN A 137 -16.16 19.33 -37.83
C ASN A 137 -14.61 19.23 -37.88
N ALA A 138 -14.03 18.81 -36.76
CA ALA A 138 -12.59 18.63 -36.59
C ALA A 138 -12.31 17.41 -35.72
N PHE A 139 -11.11 16.83 -35.85
CA PHE A 139 -10.67 15.76 -34.97
C PHE A 139 -10.29 16.31 -33.58
N TYR A 140 -10.76 15.64 -32.54
CA TYR A 140 -10.42 15.88 -31.13
C TYR A 140 -9.75 14.64 -30.52
N PRO A 141 -8.65 14.79 -29.75
CA PRO A 141 -7.88 16.03 -29.63
C PRO A 141 -7.21 16.38 -30.98
N ALA A 142 -6.85 17.65 -31.14
CA ALA A 142 -6.19 18.12 -32.37
C ALA A 142 -4.74 17.60 -32.50
N LYS A 143 -4.08 17.35 -31.36
CA LYS A 143 -2.73 16.77 -31.28
C LYS A 143 -2.81 15.44 -30.55
N HIS A 144 -2.12 14.44 -31.08
CA HIS A 144 -2.02 13.10 -30.48
C HIS A 144 -0.89 13.00 -29.44
N LEU A 145 0.07 13.92 -29.48
CA LEU A 145 1.22 13.97 -28.60
C LEU A 145 1.49 15.40 -28.14
N ARG A 146 1.82 15.58 -26.86
CA ARG A 146 2.34 16.84 -26.33
C ARG A 146 3.18 16.60 -25.07
N VAL A 147 4.22 17.41 -24.89
CA VAL A 147 4.84 17.57 -23.58
C VAL A 147 3.86 18.38 -22.75
N VAL A 148 3.38 17.81 -21.65
CA VAL A 148 2.50 18.51 -20.72
C VAL A 148 3.28 19.15 -19.58
N GLU A 149 4.47 18.62 -19.30
CA GLU A 149 5.24 18.97 -18.12
C GLU A 149 6.71 18.55 -18.26
N VAL A 150 7.59 19.31 -17.62
CA VAL A 150 8.97 18.93 -17.35
C VAL A 150 9.19 19.20 -15.88
N GLY A 151 9.32 18.13 -15.11
CA GLY A 151 9.43 18.14 -13.67
C GLY A 151 10.64 17.35 -13.19
N HIS A 152 10.72 17.13 -11.88
CA HIS A 152 11.80 16.36 -11.29
C HIS A 152 11.25 15.19 -10.48
N LEU A 153 11.92 14.04 -10.60
CA LEU A 153 11.88 13.01 -9.57
C LEU A 153 13.19 13.13 -8.81
N ARG A 154 13.22 13.89 -7.72
CA ARG A 154 14.44 14.15 -6.96
C ARG A 154 15.54 14.82 -7.78
N SER A 155 16.63 14.14 -8.13
CA SER A 155 17.64 14.72 -9.02
C SER A 155 17.38 14.43 -10.51
N TRP A 156 16.43 13.54 -10.81
CA TRP A 156 16.12 13.14 -12.18
C TRP A 156 15.22 14.18 -12.82
N LYS A 157 15.67 14.78 -13.92
CA LYS A 157 14.79 15.58 -14.78
C LYS A 157 13.89 14.64 -15.58
N VAL A 158 12.59 14.90 -15.59
CA VAL A 158 11.59 14.04 -16.22
C VAL A 158 10.68 14.88 -17.11
N ALA A 159 10.63 14.54 -18.40
CA ALA A 159 9.61 15.03 -19.32
C ALA A 159 8.38 14.12 -19.26
N VAL A 160 7.20 14.72 -19.12
CA VAL A 160 5.92 14.01 -19.15
C VAL A 160 5.25 14.26 -20.49
N VAL A 161 5.09 13.19 -21.26
CA VAL A 161 4.49 13.21 -22.59
C VAL A 161 3.09 12.62 -22.50
N GLU A 162 2.08 13.43 -22.81
CA GLU A 162 0.71 12.97 -22.92
C GLU A 162 0.46 12.44 -24.33
N PHE A 163 -0.11 11.25 -24.40
CA PHE A 163 -0.36 10.53 -25.64
C PHE A 163 -1.81 10.09 -25.78
N TRP A 164 -2.40 10.41 -26.93
CA TRP A 164 -3.77 10.11 -27.34
C TRP A 164 -3.78 9.22 -28.58
N PRO A 165 -3.95 7.90 -28.44
CA PRO A 165 -3.96 6.98 -29.57
C PRO A 165 -5.15 7.18 -30.50
N TYR A 166 -6.22 7.83 -30.03
CA TYR A 166 -7.44 8.05 -30.78
C TYR A 166 -7.74 9.53 -30.96
N ALA A 167 -8.26 9.89 -32.13
CA ALA A 167 -8.97 11.14 -32.34
C ALA A 167 -10.34 10.90 -32.96
N TYR A 168 -11.31 11.69 -32.53
CA TYR A 168 -12.70 11.60 -32.94
C TYR A 168 -13.14 12.89 -33.61
N ASN A 169 -13.78 12.79 -34.78
CA ASN A 169 -14.51 13.89 -35.39
C ASN A 169 -16.02 13.73 -35.11
N PRO A 170 -16.61 14.57 -34.23
CA PRO A 170 -18.02 14.43 -33.84
C PRO A 170 -19.03 14.68 -34.96
N THR A 171 -18.72 15.59 -35.90
CA THR A 171 -19.63 15.92 -37.01
C THR A 171 -19.68 14.80 -38.04
N THR A 172 -18.55 14.18 -38.38
CA THR A 172 -18.51 13.06 -39.36
C THR A 172 -18.69 11.69 -38.72
N GLY A 173 -18.53 11.60 -37.40
CA GLY A 173 -18.53 10.33 -36.66
C GLY A 173 -17.29 9.48 -36.94
N LYS A 174 -16.20 10.03 -37.48
CA LYS A 174 -15.00 9.26 -37.83
C LYS A 174 -14.05 9.15 -36.64
N LEU A 175 -13.58 7.93 -36.38
CA LEU A 175 -12.49 7.65 -35.44
C LEU A 175 -11.21 7.39 -36.23
N ARG A 176 -10.13 8.04 -35.79
CA ARG A 176 -8.77 7.84 -36.28
C ARG A 176 -7.95 7.24 -35.15
N VAL A 177 -7.15 6.23 -35.45
CA VAL A 177 -6.17 5.64 -34.54
C VAL A 177 -4.76 5.90 -35.06
N VAL A 178 -3.82 6.18 -34.15
CA VAL A 178 -2.39 6.18 -34.44
C VAL A 178 -1.91 4.73 -34.41
N ALA A 179 -1.57 4.15 -35.57
CA ALA A 179 -1.09 2.77 -35.67
C ALA A 179 0.39 2.69 -35.28
N SER A 180 1.19 3.64 -35.75
CA SER A 180 2.58 3.81 -35.29
C SER A 180 3.04 5.25 -35.45
N GLU A 181 3.95 5.69 -34.60
CA GLU A 181 4.54 7.02 -34.66
C GLU A 181 5.92 7.01 -34.02
N ARG A 182 6.81 7.87 -34.53
CA ARG A 182 8.11 8.13 -33.92
C ARG A 182 8.11 9.55 -33.35
N ALA A 183 8.19 9.63 -32.04
CA ALA A 183 8.26 10.88 -31.32
C ALA A 183 9.71 11.21 -30.96
N ASN A 184 10.18 12.41 -31.27
CA ASN A 184 11.53 12.89 -30.98
C ASN A 184 11.43 14.02 -29.96
N LEU A 185 11.88 13.74 -28.73
CA LEU A 185 11.99 14.71 -27.66
C LEU A 185 13.36 15.37 -27.75
N THR A 186 13.41 16.65 -28.13
CA THR A 186 14.64 17.41 -28.34
C THR A 186 14.85 18.41 -27.22
N PHE A 187 16.10 18.63 -26.84
CA PHE A 187 16.49 19.67 -25.88
C PHE A 187 17.90 20.17 -26.19
N ARG A 188 18.28 21.29 -25.59
CA ARG A 188 19.66 21.77 -25.54
C ARG A 188 20.32 21.30 -24.26
N ARG A 189 21.64 21.15 -24.25
CA ARG A 189 22.42 20.95 -23.03
C ARG A 189 22.97 22.28 -22.50
N LYS A 190 22.97 22.44 -21.19
CA LYS A 190 23.71 23.49 -20.48
C LYS A 190 25.11 22.98 -20.18
N SER A 191 26.12 23.84 -20.29
CA SER A 191 27.44 23.55 -19.74
C SER A 191 27.39 23.75 -18.22
N VAL A 192 26.91 22.74 -17.51
CA VAL A 192 26.83 22.70 -16.05
C VAL A 192 27.52 21.46 -15.52
N PRO A 193 28.14 21.52 -14.33
CA PRO A 193 28.62 20.32 -13.67
C PRO A 193 27.49 19.29 -13.55
N PRO A 194 27.78 17.99 -13.72
CA PRO A 194 26.77 16.96 -13.48
C PRO A 194 26.25 17.10 -12.04
N PRO A 195 24.93 17.00 -11.81
CA PRO A 195 24.37 17.05 -10.48
C PRO A 195 24.91 15.87 -9.67
N PRO A 196 24.93 16.00 -8.33
CA PRO A 196 25.30 14.88 -7.47
C PRO A 196 24.40 13.67 -7.78
N PRO A 197 24.95 12.44 -7.78
CA PRO A 197 24.16 11.23 -7.98
C PRO A 197 23.00 11.16 -6.98
N ASP A 198 21.84 10.65 -7.41
CA ASP A 198 20.76 10.40 -6.46
C ASP A 198 21.13 9.21 -5.58
N ARG A 199 21.23 9.47 -4.28
CA ARG A 199 21.51 8.42 -3.27
C ARG A 199 20.41 7.36 -3.19
N LEU A 200 19.21 7.66 -3.71
CA LEU A 200 18.06 6.76 -3.76
C LEU A 200 17.69 6.33 -5.19
N ALA A 201 18.56 6.52 -6.20
CA ALA A 201 18.30 6.17 -7.60
C ALA A 201 17.70 4.75 -7.79
N ALA A 202 18.17 3.77 -7.01
CA ALA A 202 17.68 2.40 -7.06
C ALA A 202 16.19 2.25 -6.67
N THR A 203 15.68 3.13 -5.83
CA THR A 203 14.27 3.12 -5.39
C THR A 203 13.31 3.69 -6.45
N MET A 204 13.85 4.23 -7.55
CA MET A 204 13.11 4.87 -8.64
C MET A 204 12.97 3.97 -9.88
N SER A 205 13.37 2.69 -9.77
CA SER A 205 13.35 1.76 -10.90
C SER A 205 11.95 1.54 -11.46
N GLY A 206 11.82 1.62 -12.80
CA GLY A 206 10.57 1.40 -13.52
C GLY A 206 9.65 2.62 -13.59
N PHE A 207 10.07 3.77 -13.06
CA PHE A 207 9.31 5.01 -13.12
C PHE A 207 9.29 5.62 -14.53
N VAL A 208 10.46 5.66 -15.18
CA VAL A 208 10.64 6.21 -16.53
C VAL A 208 10.74 5.11 -17.57
N GLN A 209 10.34 5.40 -18.80
CA GLN A 209 10.42 4.42 -19.89
C GLN A 209 11.86 4.11 -20.34
N ASN A 210 12.78 5.07 -20.21
CA ASN A 210 14.21 4.94 -20.53
C ASN A 210 15.04 4.69 -19.26
N GLN A 211 14.65 3.66 -18.50
CA GLN A 211 15.24 3.35 -17.20
C GLN A 211 16.76 3.12 -17.29
N SER A 212 17.23 2.40 -18.31
CA SER A 212 18.66 2.12 -18.52
C SER A 212 19.49 3.38 -18.72
N GLU A 213 18.97 4.34 -19.49
CA GLU A 213 19.62 5.62 -19.78
C GLU A 213 19.61 6.50 -18.54
N ALA A 214 18.48 6.54 -17.83
CA ALA A 214 18.36 7.25 -16.56
C ALA A 214 19.36 6.72 -15.53
N GLU A 215 19.49 5.41 -15.39
CA GLU A 215 20.50 4.76 -14.54
C GLU A 215 21.93 5.11 -14.98
N ALA A 216 22.21 5.18 -16.28
CA ALA A 216 23.52 5.59 -16.78
C ALA A 216 23.84 7.08 -16.50
N TRP A 217 22.83 7.95 -16.49
CA TRP A 217 23.02 9.39 -16.27
C TRP A 217 23.06 9.79 -14.80
N TYR A 218 22.23 9.16 -13.97
CA TYR A 218 22.03 9.53 -12.57
C TYR A 218 22.66 8.53 -11.59
N GLY A 219 23.15 7.38 -12.08
CA GLY A 219 23.64 6.27 -11.27
C GLY A 219 25.06 6.45 -10.74
N ALA A 220 25.18 6.41 -9.41
CA ALA A 220 25.60 5.19 -8.71
C ALA A 220 24.93 5.19 -7.34
N ALA A 221 24.07 4.21 -7.07
CA ALA A 221 23.43 4.07 -5.76
C ALA A 221 24.51 3.93 -4.68
N SER A 222 24.62 4.95 -3.82
CA SER A 222 25.45 4.84 -2.62
C SER A 222 24.78 3.90 -1.63
N SER A 223 25.55 3.12 -0.86
CA SER A 223 25.06 2.29 0.27
C SER A 223 24.59 3.13 1.46
N VAL A 224 23.84 4.20 1.20
CA VAL A 224 23.33 5.13 2.21
C VAL A 224 21.97 4.64 2.66
N LYS A 225 21.77 4.62 3.99
CA LYS A 225 20.48 4.37 4.60
C LYS A 225 19.46 5.41 4.12
N PRO A 226 18.26 5.02 3.66
CA PRO A 226 17.24 6.00 3.31
C PRO A 226 16.88 6.86 4.52
N GLY A 227 16.80 8.17 4.30
CA GLY A 227 16.49 9.14 5.34
C GLY A 227 15.00 9.13 5.70
N TYR A 228 14.73 9.32 6.99
CA TYR A 228 13.37 9.42 7.52
C TYR A 228 13.29 10.67 8.40
N ALA A 229 12.58 11.70 7.94
CA ALA A 229 12.41 12.93 8.70
C ALA A 229 11.11 12.89 9.50
N ILE A 230 11.17 13.13 10.81
CA ILE A 230 10.02 13.37 11.66
C ILE A 230 9.97 14.88 11.93
N ILE A 231 8.99 15.56 11.32
CA ILE A 231 8.77 17.00 11.53
C ILE A 231 7.77 17.17 12.65
N THR A 232 8.19 17.80 13.75
CA THR A 232 7.33 17.98 14.92
C THR A 232 7.62 19.30 15.63
N THR A 233 7.12 19.46 16.86
CA THR A 233 7.42 20.61 17.71
C THR A 233 8.30 20.25 18.90
N ASN A 234 9.03 21.21 19.47
CA ASN A 234 9.82 20.98 20.70
C ASN A 234 8.93 20.50 21.86
N ALA A 235 7.71 21.05 21.96
CA ALA A 235 6.75 20.66 22.99
C ALA A 235 6.35 19.18 22.87
N ILE A 236 6.01 18.71 21.66
CA ILE A 236 5.68 17.31 21.41
C ILE A 236 6.90 16.41 21.62
N ALA A 237 8.06 16.79 21.06
CA ALA A 237 9.29 16.01 21.18
C ALA A 237 9.73 15.82 22.62
N SER A 238 9.50 16.81 23.50
CA SER A 238 9.84 16.74 24.92
C SER A 238 8.80 15.98 25.76
N ALA A 239 7.52 16.02 25.36
CA ALA A 239 6.44 15.43 26.13
C ALA A 239 6.13 13.97 25.75
N SER A 240 6.36 13.58 24.49
CA SER A 240 6.08 12.23 24.02
C SER A 240 7.03 11.22 24.64
N THR A 241 6.47 10.15 25.21
CA THR A 241 7.23 9.03 25.76
C THR A 241 7.46 7.92 24.75
N ALA A 242 6.73 7.92 23.63
CA ALA A 242 6.83 6.91 22.57
C ALA A 242 7.69 7.35 21.38
N LEU A 243 7.95 8.65 21.19
CA LEU A 243 8.69 9.15 20.04
C LEU A 243 10.10 8.56 19.94
N ALA A 244 10.82 8.46 21.06
CA ALA A 244 12.17 7.87 21.08
C ALA A 244 12.15 6.38 20.72
N GLU A 245 11.15 5.64 21.18
CA GLU A 245 10.93 4.23 20.83
C GLU A 245 10.69 4.08 19.32
N PHE A 246 9.80 4.90 18.75
CA PHE A 246 9.53 4.92 17.32
C PHE A 246 10.79 5.26 16.49
N VAL A 247 11.58 6.25 16.92
CA VAL A 247 12.86 6.61 16.27
C VAL A 247 13.84 5.43 16.25
N ASN A 248 13.98 4.74 17.40
CA ASN A 248 14.86 3.58 17.50
C ASN A 248 14.36 2.43 16.62
N PHE A 249 13.06 2.19 16.61
CA PHE A 249 12.42 1.17 15.77
C PHE A 249 12.69 1.42 14.27
N GLN A 250 12.45 2.63 13.77
CA GLN A 250 12.72 2.97 12.37
C GLN A 250 14.22 2.90 12.04
N SER A 251 15.08 3.30 12.98
CA SER A 251 16.53 3.17 12.82
C SER A 251 16.98 1.71 12.70
N ALA A 252 16.35 0.81 13.47
CA ALA A 252 16.59 -0.64 13.41
C ALA A 252 16.07 -1.26 12.10
N ARG A 253 15.02 -0.70 11.49
CA ARG A 253 14.55 -1.04 10.13
C ARG A 253 15.47 -0.55 9.01
N GLY A 254 16.56 0.15 9.35
CA GLY A 254 17.59 0.57 8.40
C GLY A 254 17.45 2.01 7.91
N PHE A 255 16.55 2.81 8.48
CA PHE A 255 16.43 4.23 8.14
C PHE A 255 17.45 5.10 8.87
N ALA A 256 17.85 6.21 8.24
CA ALA A 256 18.55 7.32 8.90
C ALA A 256 17.50 8.32 9.43
N VAL A 257 17.07 8.11 10.67
CA VAL A 257 15.96 8.87 11.27
C VAL A 257 16.44 10.20 11.84
N LYS A 258 15.70 11.28 11.59
CA LYS A 258 15.96 12.61 12.14
C LYS A 258 14.68 13.25 12.64
N VAL A 259 14.67 13.64 13.92
CA VAL A 259 13.60 14.48 14.49
C VAL A 259 13.96 15.95 14.28
N VAL A 260 13.05 16.72 13.71
CA VAL A 260 13.25 18.14 13.37
C VAL A 260 12.11 18.94 13.95
N THR A 261 12.45 19.88 14.82
CA THR A 261 11.50 20.79 15.47
C THR A 261 11.56 22.18 14.86
N GLU A 262 10.72 23.10 15.34
CA GLU A 262 10.64 24.49 14.87
C GLU A 262 11.97 25.24 14.95
N SER A 263 12.90 24.82 15.81
CA SER A 263 14.26 25.38 15.82
C SER A 263 15.10 24.99 14.60
N GLY A 264 14.73 23.90 13.92
CA GLY A 264 15.37 23.44 12.69
C GLY A 264 14.65 23.93 11.42
N TRP A 265 13.32 23.84 11.39
CA TRP A 265 12.54 24.20 10.20
C TRP A 265 12.05 25.66 10.18
N GLY A 266 12.14 26.41 11.28
CA GLY A 266 11.96 27.87 11.30
C GLY A 266 10.71 28.39 12.04
N GLY A 267 9.81 27.51 12.50
CA GLY A 267 8.64 27.92 13.29
C GLY A 267 7.55 28.64 12.50
N GLY A 268 6.60 29.22 13.24
CA GLY A 268 5.39 29.84 12.71
C GLY A 268 4.16 28.93 12.80
N ASN A 269 3.07 29.37 12.18
CA ASN A 269 1.79 28.66 12.14
C ASN A 269 1.17 28.77 10.74
N GLY A 270 0.20 27.90 10.43
CA GLY A 270 -0.56 27.92 9.17
C GLY A 270 0.33 27.98 7.93
N SER A 271 -0.03 28.84 6.97
CA SER A 271 0.73 29.00 5.71
C SER A 271 2.22 29.30 5.91
N THR A 272 2.59 30.06 6.97
CA THR A 272 4.01 30.36 7.27
C THR A 272 4.77 29.10 7.69
N ALA A 273 4.20 28.31 8.62
CA ALA A 273 4.80 27.04 9.01
C ALA A 273 4.90 26.06 7.84
N ALA A 274 3.86 25.98 7.01
CA ALA A 274 3.88 25.13 5.82
C ALA A 274 5.01 25.50 4.86
N GLY A 275 5.17 26.79 4.56
CA GLY A 275 6.27 27.29 3.74
C GLY A 275 7.65 26.97 4.34
N ASN A 276 7.81 27.19 5.65
CA ASN A 276 9.06 26.94 6.38
C ASN A 276 9.43 25.45 6.40
N ILE A 277 8.46 24.55 6.64
CA ILE A 277 8.67 23.09 6.59
C ILE A 277 9.07 22.65 5.19
N ARG A 278 8.36 23.11 4.15
CA ARG A 278 8.69 22.76 2.75
C ARG A 278 10.08 23.28 2.36
N ALA A 279 10.42 24.51 2.75
CA ALA A 279 11.75 25.09 2.51
C ALA A 279 12.86 24.28 3.20
N TRP A 280 12.63 23.83 4.44
CA TRP A 280 13.55 22.93 5.12
C TRP A 280 13.73 21.61 4.36
N LEU A 281 12.63 20.99 3.91
CA LEU A 281 12.70 19.76 3.13
C LEU A 281 13.48 19.96 1.82
N GLN A 282 13.21 21.02 1.08
CA GLN A 282 13.93 21.39 -0.15
C GLN A 282 15.46 21.48 0.08
N LEU A 283 15.88 22.09 1.19
CA LEU A 283 17.30 22.24 1.52
C LEU A 283 17.98 20.93 1.98
N ASN A 284 17.21 19.92 2.41
CA ASN A 284 17.75 18.76 3.11
C ASN A 284 17.50 17.40 2.43
N TYR A 285 16.48 17.26 1.57
CA TYR A 285 16.04 15.94 1.08
C TYR A 285 17.09 15.18 0.28
N GLN A 286 17.88 15.86 -0.54
CA GLN A 286 18.95 15.22 -1.31
C GLN A 286 20.14 14.85 -0.41
N SER A 287 20.64 15.80 0.37
CA SER A 287 21.85 15.64 1.18
C SER A 287 21.67 14.62 2.32
N GLN A 288 20.46 14.48 2.84
CA GLN A 288 20.08 13.52 3.87
C GLN A 288 19.38 12.28 3.31
N ALA A 289 19.30 12.14 1.97
CA ALA A 289 18.62 11.04 1.30
C ALA A 289 17.20 10.79 1.86
N ILE A 290 16.47 11.85 2.21
CA ILE A 290 15.13 11.74 2.82
C ILE A 290 14.22 11.04 1.81
N GLN A 291 13.65 9.92 2.21
CA GLN A 291 12.67 9.15 1.46
C GLN A 291 11.27 9.32 2.07
N TYR A 292 11.21 9.36 3.40
CA TYR A 292 9.95 9.43 4.16
C TYR A 292 9.92 10.66 5.05
N VAL A 293 8.74 11.28 5.15
CA VAL A 293 8.46 12.40 6.05
C VAL A 293 7.22 12.09 6.87
N LEU A 294 7.38 12.04 8.19
CA LEU A 294 6.27 11.92 9.13
C LEU A 294 6.02 13.28 9.80
N LEU A 295 4.83 13.84 9.58
CA LEU A 295 4.40 15.11 10.15
C LEU A 295 3.64 14.85 11.46
N ILE A 296 4.13 15.38 12.59
CA ILE A 296 3.52 15.23 13.90
C ILE A 296 3.26 16.61 14.53
N GLY A 297 2.02 17.08 14.50
CA GLY A 297 1.65 18.37 15.05
C GLY A 297 0.24 18.82 14.65
N GLY A 298 -0.14 20.04 15.04
CA GLY A 298 -1.45 20.60 14.74
C GLY A 298 -1.64 20.78 13.23
N SER A 299 -2.65 20.12 12.65
CA SER A 299 -2.88 20.01 11.20
C SER A 299 -3.71 21.13 10.60
N ASP A 300 -4.36 21.97 11.42
CA ASP A 300 -5.19 23.09 10.95
C ASP A 300 -4.41 23.97 9.96
N PRO A 301 -4.89 24.17 8.73
CA PRO A 301 -4.16 24.91 7.69
C PRO A 301 -3.99 26.42 7.97
N THR A 302 -4.78 26.97 8.89
CA THR A 302 -4.76 28.38 9.29
C THR A 302 -3.92 28.59 10.56
N SER A 303 -4.08 27.71 11.55
CA SER A 303 -3.54 27.93 12.90
C SER A 303 -2.53 26.88 13.37
N GLY A 304 -2.41 25.75 12.66
CA GLY A 304 -1.60 24.61 13.05
C GLY A 304 -0.10 24.89 13.05
N THR A 305 0.63 24.20 13.95
CA THR A 305 2.09 24.29 14.11
C THR A 305 2.87 23.40 13.14
N VAL A 306 2.25 22.31 12.69
CA VAL A 306 2.73 21.46 11.58
C VAL A 306 1.55 21.29 10.63
N PRO A 307 1.08 22.38 9.99
CA PRO A 307 -0.23 22.44 9.35
C PRO A 307 -0.27 21.67 8.04
N MET A 308 -1.45 21.34 7.53
CA MET A 308 -1.61 21.10 6.10
C MET A 308 -1.49 22.43 5.34
N LYS A 309 -1.00 22.44 4.10
CA LYS A 309 -1.04 23.66 3.29
C LYS A 309 -2.47 23.86 2.77
N MET A 310 -3.06 25.04 2.96
CA MET A 310 -4.29 25.40 2.25
C MET A 310 -3.99 25.57 0.76
N LEU A 311 -4.70 24.82 -0.09
CA LEU A 311 -4.61 24.90 -1.54
C LEU A 311 -5.96 25.26 -2.17
N TRP A 312 -5.93 25.72 -3.42
CA TRP A 312 -7.09 26.27 -4.13
C TRP A 312 -7.32 25.67 -5.53
N PRO A 313 -7.44 24.33 -5.67
CA PRO A 313 -7.57 23.66 -6.98
C PRO A 313 -8.75 24.12 -7.83
N ARG A 314 -9.75 24.76 -7.21
CA ARG A 314 -10.95 25.28 -7.87
C ARG A 314 -11.18 26.74 -7.49
N ASN A 315 -10.15 27.58 -7.48
CA ASN A 315 -10.31 28.98 -7.09
C ASN A 315 -11.31 29.77 -7.98
N TRP A 316 -11.46 29.35 -9.24
CA TRP A 316 -12.44 29.87 -10.19
C TRP A 316 -13.90 29.49 -9.85
N ALA A 317 -14.13 28.45 -9.04
CA ALA A 317 -15.46 27.97 -8.71
C ALA A 317 -16.11 28.77 -7.57
N SER A 318 -17.44 28.70 -7.49
CA SER A 318 -18.21 29.39 -6.44
C SER A 318 -18.23 28.67 -5.08
N SER A 319 -17.88 27.39 -5.05
CA SER A 319 -17.91 26.54 -3.84
C SER A 319 -16.94 25.37 -3.97
N TYR A 320 -16.58 24.78 -2.82
CA TYR A 320 -15.62 23.67 -2.71
C TYR A 320 -14.29 24.01 -3.39
N LYS A 321 -13.75 25.17 -3.01
CA LYS A 321 -12.55 25.76 -3.62
C LYS A 321 -11.29 25.22 -2.97
N GLU A 322 -11.37 24.95 -1.67
CA GLU A 322 -10.28 24.67 -0.76
C GLU A 322 -9.89 23.19 -0.73
N ALA A 323 -8.59 22.91 -0.59
CA ALA A 323 -8.06 21.58 -0.37
C ALA A 323 -6.82 21.62 0.56
N PRO A 324 -6.98 21.60 1.90
CA PRO A 324 -5.86 21.38 2.81
C PRO A 324 -5.15 20.07 2.47
N SER A 325 -3.84 20.13 2.22
CA SER A 325 -3.08 18.98 1.75
C SER A 325 -1.66 18.93 2.31
N ASP A 326 -1.19 17.70 2.53
CA ASP A 326 0.20 17.36 2.78
C ASP A 326 0.96 17.07 1.48
N TYR A 327 0.29 17.00 0.33
CA TYR A 327 0.95 16.80 -0.97
C TYR A 327 1.94 17.92 -1.29
N TYR A 328 1.69 19.13 -0.77
CA TYR A 328 2.61 20.27 -0.81
C TYR A 328 4.01 19.96 -0.26
N TYR A 329 4.13 19.01 0.68
CA TYR A 329 5.42 18.61 1.24
C TYR A 329 6.10 17.47 0.48
N ALA A 330 5.41 16.85 -0.48
CA ALA A 330 5.95 15.73 -1.25
C ALA A 330 6.59 16.22 -2.56
N ASP A 331 5.94 17.14 -3.26
CA ASP A 331 6.53 17.86 -4.40
C ASP A 331 7.37 19.03 -3.84
N LEU A 332 8.68 18.91 -3.97
CA LEU A 332 9.66 19.87 -3.45
C LEU A 332 10.32 20.70 -4.56
N THR A 333 10.10 20.37 -5.83
CA THR A 333 10.77 21.06 -6.95
C THR A 333 9.85 21.96 -7.75
N GLY A 334 8.55 21.66 -7.81
CA GLY A 334 7.55 22.50 -8.46
C GLY A 334 7.26 23.81 -7.73
N ASN A 335 6.89 24.86 -8.46
CA ASN A 335 6.32 26.05 -7.84
C ASN A 335 4.80 25.90 -7.72
N TRP A 336 4.32 25.85 -6.48
CA TRP A 336 2.91 25.70 -6.16
C TRP A 336 2.11 27.00 -6.18
N ASP A 337 2.76 28.16 -6.36
CA ASP A 337 2.15 29.50 -6.46
C ASP A 337 2.94 30.25 -7.55
N ARG A 338 2.65 29.86 -8.80
CA ARG A 338 3.46 30.16 -9.98
C ARG A 338 3.30 31.60 -10.46
N ASP A 339 2.10 32.16 -10.34
CA ASP A 339 1.82 33.56 -10.66
C ASP A 339 2.09 34.50 -9.48
N GLY A 340 2.39 33.95 -8.31
CA GLY A 340 2.69 34.71 -7.11
C GLY A 340 1.48 35.49 -6.62
N ASP A 341 0.28 35.01 -6.92
CA ASP A 341 -0.98 35.64 -6.57
C ASP A 341 -1.45 35.24 -5.15
N GLY A 342 -0.79 34.25 -4.53
CA GLY A 342 -1.03 33.79 -3.16
C GLY A 342 -1.98 32.60 -3.02
N TYR A 343 -2.50 32.05 -4.12
CA TYR A 343 -3.48 30.96 -4.14
C TYR A 343 -2.88 29.62 -4.61
N ALA A 344 -1.98 29.07 -3.81
CA ALA A 344 -1.28 27.86 -4.20
C ALA A 344 -2.19 26.67 -4.62
N GLY A 345 -1.83 25.96 -5.69
CA GLY A 345 -2.48 24.73 -6.15
C GLY A 345 -3.55 24.93 -7.24
N GLU A 346 -3.63 26.09 -7.86
CA GLU A 346 -4.67 26.44 -8.82
C GLU A 346 -4.56 25.73 -10.17
N GLU A 347 -5.71 25.28 -10.67
CA GLU A 347 -5.83 24.84 -12.06
C GLU A 347 -6.51 25.95 -12.90
N PRO A 348 -5.91 26.37 -14.03
CA PRO A 348 -4.65 25.89 -14.63
C PRO A 348 -3.40 26.69 -14.23
N ASP A 349 -3.53 27.76 -13.44
CA ASP A 349 -2.54 28.84 -13.33
C ASP A 349 -1.19 28.38 -12.75
N ASP A 350 -1.21 27.42 -11.81
CA ASP A 350 0.00 26.86 -11.19
C ASP A 350 0.63 25.71 -11.97
N PHE A 351 0.07 25.32 -13.12
CA PHE A 351 0.57 24.22 -13.93
C PHE A 351 1.47 24.70 -15.09
N GLY A 352 2.25 23.76 -15.64
CA GLY A 352 3.15 23.98 -16.77
C GLY A 352 4.61 24.18 -16.34
N ALA A 353 5.45 24.70 -17.24
CA ALA A 353 6.90 24.77 -17.00
C ALA A 353 7.23 25.56 -15.73
N GLY A 354 7.91 24.89 -14.79
CA GLY A 354 8.30 25.41 -13.47
C GLY A 354 7.18 25.48 -12.43
N GLY A 355 5.96 25.09 -12.79
CA GLY A 355 4.81 24.99 -11.89
C GLY A 355 4.78 23.68 -11.11
N ILE A 356 3.59 23.27 -10.69
CA ILE A 356 3.35 22.01 -9.99
C ILE A 356 3.70 20.84 -10.90
N ASP A 357 4.59 20.03 -10.35
CA ASP A 357 5.20 18.77 -10.78
C ASP A 357 4.40 17.48 -10.86
N ARG A 358 3.58 17.35 -9.81
CA ARG A 358 2.95 16.11 -9.34
C ARG A 358 3.91 14.98 -8.97
N ILE A 359 5.20 15.05 -9.30
CA ILE A 359 6.14 13.99 -8.99
C ILE A 359 6.67 14.20 -7.56
N PRO A 360 6.53 13.23 -6.65
CA PRO A 360 6.96 13.40 -5.27
C PRO A 360 8.46 13.11 -5.10
N GLU A 361 9.18 14.04 -4.47
CA GLU A 361 10.56 13.86 -4.00
C GLU A 361 10.67 12.96 -2.77
N VAL A 362 9.63 12.99 -1.93
CA VAL A 362 9.52 12.28 -0.64
C VAL A 362 8.09 11.77 -0.43
N TYR A 363 7.94 10.69 0.34
CA TYR A 363 6.63 10.14 0.70
C TYR A 363 6.19 10.63 2.08
N VAL A 364 5.00 11.22 2.16
CA VAL A 364 4.53 11.95 3.33
C VAL A 364 3.38 11.21 4.02
N GLY A 365 3.45 11.14 5.35
CA GLY A 365 2.34 10.71 6.20
C GLY A 365 2.26 11.60 7.44
N ARG A 366 1.14 11.54 8.16
CA ARG A 366 0.84 12.46 9.26
C ARG A 366 0.26 11.76 10.48
N ILE A 367 0.70 12.12 11.67
CA ILE A 367 -0.05 11.87 12.91
C ILE A 367 -0.51 13.24 13.44
N PRO A 368 -1.80 13.62 13.24
CA PRO A 368 -2.31 14.90 13.73
C PRO A 368 -2.23 14.97 15.25
N TYR A 369 -1.90 16.15 15.79
CA TYR A 369 -1.92 16.41 17.23
C TYR A 369 -3.04 17.37 17.58
N TYR A 370 -4.08 16.86 18.25
CA TYR A 370 -5.24 17.62 18.72
C TYR A 370 -5.21 17.88 20.24
N GLY A 371 -4.02 17.90 20.85
CA GLY A 371 -3.84 18.28 22.26
C GLY A 371 -3.62 17.12 23.24
N SER A 372 -3.64 15.85 22.80
CA SER A 372 -3.42 14.68 23.66
C SER A 372 -2.10 13.97 23.34
N ILE A 373 -1.12 14.07 24.24
CA ILE A 373 0.15 13.33 24.12
C ILE A 373 -0.09 11.82 24.30
N ALA A 374 -1.03 11.43 25.14
CA ALA A 374 -1.36 10.02 25.37
C ALA A 374 -1.90 9.34 24.10
N GLU A 375 -2.77 10.03 23.34
CA GLU A 375 -3.27 9.50 22.07
C GLU A 375 -2.16 9.42 21.01
N LEU A 376 -1.33 10.46 20.90
CA LEU A 376 -0.16 10.44 20.01
C LEU A 376 0.77 9.26 20.34
N ASP A 377 1.10 9.08 21.62
CA ASP A 377 1.97 7.99 22.08
C ASP A 377 1.33 6.61 21.82
N SER A 378 0.01 6.50 21.95
CA SER A 378 -0.73 5.28 21.60
C SER A 378 -0.60 4.94 20.12
N ILE A 379 -0.77 5.94 19.23
CA ILE A 379 -0.63 5.76 17.78
C ILE A 379 0.79 5.33 17.43
N LEU A 380 1.81 5.99 17.96
CA LEU A 380 3.22 5.66 17.71
C LEU A 380 3.55 4.22 18.13
N ARG A 381 3.13 3.80 19.34
CA ARG A 381 3.35 2.43 19.82
C ARG A 381 2.59 1.41 18.99
N LYS A 382 1.35 1.70 18.60
CA LYS A 382 0.56 0.82 17.74
C LYS A 382 1.23 0.60 16.39
N THR A 383 1.83 1.65 15.79
CA THR A 383 2.62 1.51 14.56
C THR A 383 3.84 0.62 14.76
N VAL A 384 4.59 0.78 15.87
CA VAL A 384 5.74 -0.09 16.20
C VAL A 384 5.30 -1.55 16.37
N VAL A 385 4.23 -1.78 17.13
CA VAL A 385 3.70 -3.12 17.39
C VAL A 385 3.22 -3.76 16.08
N TYR A 386 2.45 -3.04 15.26
CA TYR A 386 1.88 -3.56 14.01
C TYR A 386 2.95 -4.22 13.15
N GLU A 387 4.05 -3.53 12.85
CA GLU A 387 5.14 -4.02 12.00
C GLU A 387 5.89 -5.25 12.58
N SER A 388 5.71 -5.53 13.87
CA SER A 388 6.21 -6.74 14.53
C SER A 388 5.19 -7.88 14.58
N LEU A 389 3.90 -7.60 14.31
CA LEU A 389 2.83 -8.58 14.36
C LEU A 389 3.02 -9.68 13.30
N ALA A 390 2.66 -10.89 13.70
CA ALA A 390 2.42 -11.96 12.76
C ALA A 390 1.09 -11.77 12.03
N PRO A 391 1.04 -11.87 10.69
CA PRO A 391 -0.22 -11.86 9.97
C PRO A 391 -1.05 -13.12 10.28
N GLY A 392 -2.02 -12.97 11.19
CA GLY A 392 -3.02 -13.99 11.50
C GLY A 392 -4.25 -13.93 10.57
N PRO A 393 -5.33 -14.68 10.87
CA PRO A 393 -6.57 -14.65 10.10
C PRO A 393 -7.19 -13.24 9.95
N TRP A 394 -7.06 -12.39 10.98
CA TRP A 394 -7.52 -10.99 10.92
C TRP A 394 -6.84 -10.23 9.78
N ALA A 395 -5.54 -10.42 9.58
CA ALA A 395 -4.78 -9.75 8.53
C ALA A 395 -5.20 -10.22 7.13
N LYS A 396 -5.89 -11.36 6.99
CA LYS A 396 -6.48 -11.83 5.71
C LYS A 396 -7.87 -11.25 5.43
N SER A 397 -8.56 -10.71 6.44
CA SER A 397 -9.89 -10.13 6.26
C SER A 397 -9.78 -8.74 5.62
N PHE A 398 -10.58 -8.54 4.57
CA PHE A 398 -10.73 -7.29 3.85
C PHE A 398 -12.22 -6.92 3.78
N LEU A 399 -12.62 -5.91 4.56
CA LEU A 399 -13.98 -5.38 4.51
C LEU A 399 -14.12 -4.40 3.34
N LEU A 400 -15.16 -4.59 2.52
CA LEU A 400 -15.49 -3.71 1.39
C LEU A 400 -16.92 -3.14 1.50
N PRO A 401 -17.18 -2.15 2.38
CA PRO A 401 -18.46 -1.46 2.42
C PRO A 401 -18.66 -0.52 1.25
N MET A 402 -19.65 -0.77 0.38
CA MET A 402 -19.93 0.06 -0.79
C MET A 402 -21.39 0.47 -0.80
N VAL A 403 -21.63 1.76 -0.63
CA VAL A 403 -22.96 2.38 -0.61
C VAL A 403 -23.07 3.33 -1.79
N ALA A 404 -24.22 3.34 -2.45
CA ALA A 404 -24.50 4.14 -3.63
C ALA A 404 -24.27 5.63 -3.34
N LEU A 405 -23.57 6.31 -4.26
CA LEU A 405 -23.41 7.76 -4.22
C LEU A 405 -24.63 8.47 -4.81
N ASP A 406 -25.30 7.85 -5.77
CA ASP A 406 -26.59 8.29 -6.30
C ASP A 406 -27.32 7.12 -6.96
N THR A 407 -28.47 7.39 -7.56
CA THR A 407 -29.30 6.38 -8.22
C THR A 407 -28.61 5.69 -9.40
N ASP A 408 -27.65 6.34 -10.05
CA ASP A 408 -26.95 5.84 -11.22
C ASP A 408 -25.54 5.30 -10.88
N THR A 409 -25.04 5.58 -9.68
CA THR A 409 -23.68 5.27 -9.20
C THR A 409 -23.76 4.38 -7.95
N PRO A 410 -24.00 3.07 -8.11
CA PRO A 410 -24.31 2.17 -7.00
C PRO A 410 -23.08 1.67 -6.22
N SER A 411 -21.87 2.08 -6.62
CA SER A 411 -20.59 1.87 -5.91
C SER A 411 -20.06 0.44 -5.78
N TYR A 412 -20.90 -0.59 -5.70
CA TYR A 412 -20.48 -1.97 -5.44
C TYR A 412 -19.49 -2.52 -6.47
N GLN A 413 -19.46 -1.97 -7.69
CA GLN A 413 -18.51 -2.36 -8.72
C GLN A 413 -17.06 -2.07 -8.32
N LEU A 414 -16.80 -1.07 -7.46
CA LEU A 414 -15.46 -0.82 -6.91
C LEU A 414 -15.02 -1.99 -6.04
N GLY A 415 -15.88 -2.43 -5.13
CA GLY A 415 -15.64 -3.56 -4.25
C GLY A 415 -15.35 -4.84 -5.04
N GLU A 416 -16.18 -5.15 -6.04
CA GLU A 416 -15.98 -6.31 -6.91
C GLU A 416 -14.66 -6.23 -7.70
N GLN A 417 -14.31 -5.05 -8.21
CA GLN A 417 -13.07 -4.84 -8.96
C GLN A 417 -11.83 -5.02 -8.09
N ILE A 418 -11.80 -4.44 -6.88
CA ILE A 418 -10.69 -4.63 -5.93
C ILE A 418 -10.60 -6.09 -5.50
N ALA A 419 -11.74 -6.70 -5.17
CA ALA A 419 -11.81 -8.08 -4.73
C ALA A 419 -11.23 -9.05 -5.78
N ALA A 420 -11.67 -8.90 -7.04
CA ALA A 420 -11.25 -9.77 -8.13
C ALA A 420 -9.81 -9.51 -8.58
N ALA A 421 -9.40 -8.23 -8.71
CA ALA A 421 -8.11 -7.89 -9.28
C ALA A 421 -6.94 -8.05 -8.29
N PHE A 422 -7.17 -7.81 -7.00
CA PHE A 422 -6.08 -7.66 -6.02
C PHE A 422 -6.24 -8.54 -4.78
N ALA A 423 -7.42 -8.56 -4.17
CA ALA A 423 -7.59 -9.23 -2.87
C ALA A 423 -7.57 -10.76 -2.99
N ARG A 424 -8.45 -11.34 -3.81
CA ARG A 424 -8.54 -12.81 -4.00
C ARG A 424 -7.25 -13.41 -4.57
N PRO A 425 -6.56 -12.79 -5.56
CA PRO A 425 -5.25 -13.27 -6.02
C PRO A 425 -4.17 -13.31 -4.93
N LYS A 426 -4.32 -12.50 -3.87
CA LYS A 426 -3.42 -12.48 -2.70
C LYS A 426 -3.92 -13.37 -1.55
N GLY A 427 -4.98 -14.15 -1.77
CA GLY A 427 -5.53 -15.08 -0.78
C GLY A 427 -6.26 -14.39 0.38
N LEU A 428 -6.72 -13.16 0.18
CA LEU A 428 -7.52 -12.44 1.18
C LEU A 428 -8.98 -12.91 1.16
N THR A 429 -9.58 -12.97 2.34
CA THR A 429 -11.02 -13.17 2.52
C THR A 429 -11.69 -11.81 2.43
N VAL A 430 -12.67 -11.68 1.54
CA VAL A 430 -13.35 -10.41 1.28
C VAL A 430 -14.76 -10.48 1.85
N ASP A 431 -15.08 -9.56 2.76
CA ASP A 431 -16.42 -9.34 3.29
C ASP A 431 -17.06 -8.16 2.55
N ARG A 432 -17.94 -8.47 1.60
CA ARG A 432 -18.65 -7.48 0.78
C ARG A 432 -19.87 -6.99 1.55
N MET A 433 -19.99 -5.68 1.71
CA MET A 433 -21.10 -5.06 2.43
C MET A 433 -21.73 -3.99 1.54
N TYR A 434 -22.80 -4.35 0.83
CA TYR A 434 -23.37 -3.51 -0.23
C TYR A 434 -24.81 -3.11 0.06
N ASP A 435 -25.34 -2.13 -0.67
CA ASP A 435 -26.74 -1.75 -0.57
C ASP A 435 -27.71 -2.90 -0.85
N ALA A 436 -28.94 -2.76 -0.32
CA ALA A 436 -30.03 -3.68 -0.58
C ALA A 436 -30.33 -3.76 -2.09
N GLY A 437 -30.48 -4.98 -2.61
CA GLY A 437 -30.87 -5.19 -4.00
C GLY A 437 -29.75 -5.03 -5.03
N CYS A 438 -28.48 -4.98 -4.61
CA CYS A 438 -27.35 -5.01 -5.54
C CYS A 438 -27.37 -6.30 -6.39
N ALA A 439 -27.19 -6.16 -7.71
CA ALA A 439 -27.24 -7.27 -8.66
C ALA A 439 -25.89 -7.97 -8.82
N VAL A 440 -25.37 -8.56 -7.73
CA VAL A 440 -24.11 -9.34 -7.73
C VAL A 440 -24.38 -10.82 -7.42
N SER A 441 -23.62 -11.72 -8.04
CA SER A 441 -23.69 -13.16 -7.82
C SER A 441 -22.28 -13.72 -7.62
N PRO A 442 -22.00 -14.40 -6.49
CA PRO A 442 -22.89 -14.66 -5.35
C PRO A 442 -23.31 -13.35 -4.62
N PRO A 443 -24.43 -13.35 -3.85
CA PRO A 443 -24.84 -12.17 -3.08
C PRO A 443 -23.75 -11.76 -2.09
N PRO A 444 -23.65 -10.47 -1.71
CA PRO A 444 -22.65 -10.01 -0.76
C PRO A 444 -22.90 -10.61 0.63
N GLU A 445 -21.86 -10.64 1.45
CA GLU A 445 -21.92 -11.17 2.81
C GLU A 445 -22.88 -10.36 3.69
N HIS A 446 -23.02 -9.05 3.43
CA HIS A 446 -24.02 -8.17 4.04
C HIS A 446 -24.76 -7.33 3.01
N SER A 447 -26.10 -7.30 3.11
CA SER A 447 -26.97 -6.42 2.30
C SER A 447 -28.27 -6.13 3.07
N PRO A 448 -28.56 -4.87 3.45
CA PRO A 448 -27.77 -3.65 3.17
C PRO A 448 -26.52 -3.51 4.05
N SER A 449 -25.57 -2.67 3.62
CA SER A 449 -24.52 -2.13 4.48
C SER A 449 -25.13 -1.30 5.61
N THR A 450 -24.65 -1.49 6.84
CA THR A 450 -25.09 -0.73 8.01
C THR A 450 -23.92 -0.45 8.96
N TYR A 451 -24.04 0.60 9.77
CA TYR A 451 -23.07 0.91 10.82
C TYR A 451 -22.78 -0.28 11.76
N ASP A 452 -23.82 -1.04 12.11
CA ASP A 452 -23.67 -2.17 13.04
C ASP A 452 -23.00 -3.37 12.37
N ALA A 453 -23.35 -3.69 11.11
CA ALA A 453 -22.70 -4.77 10.38
C ALA A 453 -21.19 -4.51 10.21
N VAL A 454 -20.82 -3.30 9.77
CA VAL A 454 -19.42 -2.90 9.60
C VAL A 454 -18.68 -2.92 10.95
N GLN A 455 -19.27 -2.37 12.02
CA GLN A 455 -18.66 -2.40 13.35
C GLN A 455 -18.45 -3.83 13.86
N ASN A 456 -19.47 -4.69 13.75
CA ASN A 456 -19.42 -6.06 14.25
C ASN A 456 -18.36 -6.90 13.55
N ASP A 457 -18.10 -6.66 12.27
CA ASP A 457 -17.05 -7.37 11.55
C ASP A 457 -15.67 -6.75 11.76
N TRP A 458 -15.56 -5.42 11.79
CA TRP A 458 -14.28 -4.76 12.04
C TRP A 458 -13.75 -5.05 13.46
N THR A 459 -14.63 -5.13 14.46
CA THR A 459 -14.25 -5.51 15.84
C THR A 459 -13.72 -6.94 15.97
N LYS A 460 -14.00 -7.82 15.01
CA LYS A 460 -13.38 -9.18 14.94
C LYS A 460 -11.91 -9.12 14.49
N GLY A 461 -11.46 -7.98 13.97
CA GLY A 461 -10.14 -7.76 13.39
C GLY A 461 -10.19 -7.84 11.86
N ALA A 462 -9.68 -6.79 11.20
CA ALA A 462 -9.58 -6.70 9.74
C ALA A 462 -8.21 -6.15 9.35
N GLY A 463 -7.56 -6.74 8.36
CA GLY A 463 -6.29 -6.23 7.83
C GLY A 463 -6.51 -4.98 6.98
N LEU A 464 -7.63 -4.93 6.25
CA LEU A 464 -7.98 -3.84 5.35
C LEU A 464 -9.47 -3.50 5.46
N VAL A 465 -9.78 -2.20 5.37
CA VAL A 465 -11.16 -1.70 5.32
C VAL A 465 -11.24 -0.59 4.29
N PHE A 466 -11.86 -0.85 3.13
CA PHE A 466 -11.96 0.14 2.06
C PHE A 466 -13.44 0.35 1.74
N TRP A 467 -13.90 1.59 1.77
CA TRP A 467 -15.31 1.88 1.46
C TRP A 467 -15.47 2.97 0.42
N MET A 468 -16.69 3.05 -0.13
CA MET A 468 -17.16 4.20 -0.89
C MET A 468 -18.60 4.55 -0.49
N THR A 469 -18.80 5.79 -0.05
CA THR A 469 -20.09 6.35 0.37
C THR A 469 -20.00 7.87 0.55
N HIS A 470 -21.13 8.55 0.75
CA HIS A 470 -21.15 9.94 1.22
C HIS A 470 -20.58 10.06 2.63
N GLY A 471 -20.08 11.24 3.01
CA GLY A 471 -19.60 11.46 4.36
C GLY A 471 -19.52 12.91 4.76
N SER A 472 -19.26 13.10 6.05
CA SER A 472 -18.92 14.38 6.66
C SER A 472 -17.64 14.22 7.48
N GLN A 473 -17.27 15.20 8.30
CA GLN A 473 -16.10 15.08 9.18
C GLN A 473 -16.12 13.81 10.04
N ASP A 474 -17.28 13.39 10.54
CA ASP A 474 -17.38 12.39 11.61
C ASP A 474 -18.08 11.09 11.18
N THR A 475 -18.58 11.02 9.95
CA THR A 475 -19.44 9.94 9.45
C THR A 475 -19.13 9.56 8.01
N ALA A 476 -19.23 8.26 7.73
CA ALA A 476 -19.35 7.66 6.41
C ALA A 476 -20.73 6.99 6.34
N THR A 477 -21.62 7.53 5.52
CA THR A 477 -23.06 7.20 5.51
C THR A 477 -23.29 5.70 5.35
N SER A 478 -24.02 5.11 6.29
CA SER A 478 -24.35 3.67 6.35
C SER A 478 -23.13 2.73 6.39
N VAL A 479 -21.96 3.27 6.73
CA VAL A 479 -20.70 2.51 6.84
C VAL A 479 -20.14 2.63 8.25
N PHE A 480 -19.67 3.81 8.67
CA PHE A 480 -18.99 3.94 9.97
C PHE A 480 -19.03 5.37 10.52
N ALA A 481 -18.82 5.53 11.82
CA ALA A 481 -18.85 6.83 12.49
C ALA A 481 -17.74 6.95 13.53
N SER A 482 -17.26 8.16 13.77
CA SER A 482 -16.10 8.44 14.62
C SER A 482 -16.29 8.00 16.07
N ALA A 483 -17.53 8.11 16.57
CA ALA A 483 -17.90 7.63 17.89
C ALA A 483 -17.79 6.10 18.02
N ARG A 484 -17.82 5.35 16.92
CA ARG A 484 -17.73 3.88 16.92
C ARG A 484 -16.28 3.37 16.91
N CYS A 485 -15.31 4.23 16.58
CA CYS A 485 -13.89 3.87 16.60
C CYS A 485 -13.43 3.38 17.99
N LEU A 486 -14.03 3.87 19.08
CA LEU A 486 -13.67 3.45 20.45
C LEU A 486 -13.93 1.96 20.75
N TYR A 487 -14.72 1.28 19.92
CA TYR A 487 -14.99 -0.15 20.06
C TYR A 487 -13.98 -1.02 19.30
N LEU A 488 -13.14 -0.42 18.45
CA LEU A 488 -12.20 -1.15 17.63
C LEU A 488 -10.96 -1.60 18.43
N ASP A 489 -10.30 -2.64 17.91
CA ASP A 489 -9.20 -3.32 18.59
C ASP A 489 -7.84 -2.92 18.02
N ASP A 490 -7.06 -2.20 18.83
CA ASP A 490 -5.72 -1.74 18.48
C ASP A 490 -4.65 -2.85 18.42
N SER A 491 -4.95 -4.07 18.90
CA SER A 491 -4.06 -5.23 18.73
C SER A 491 -4.11 -5.81 17.31
N ARG A 492 -5.15 -5.48 16.53
CA ARG A 492 -5.38 -5.98 15.16
C ARG A 492 -5.81 -4.85 14.22
N PRO A 493 -4.99 -3.79 14.08
CA PRO A 493 -5.41 -2.58 13.41
C PRO A 493 -5.37 -2.70 11.88
N ALA A 494 -6.34 -2.06 11.22
CA ALA A 494 -6.47 -2.08 9.76
C ALA A 494 -5.69 -0.95 9.06
N ILE A 495 -5.41 -1.13 7.77
CA ILE A 495 -5.17 0.00 6.84
C ILE A 495 -6.51 0.34 6.18
N VAL A 496 -6.88 1.62 6.21
CA VAL A 496 -8.22 2.07 5.84
C VAL A 496 -8.20 3.07 4.69
N TYR A 497 -9.03 2.84 3.67
CA TYR A 497 -9.31 3.83 2.63
C TYR A 497 -10.73 4.35 2.77
N MET A 498 -10.88 5.66 2.94
CA MET A 498 -12.14 6.32 3.21
C MET A 498 -12.60 7.11 1.99
N ALA A 499 -13.26 6.46 1.02
CA ALA A 499 -13.83 7.15 -0.14
C ALA A 499 -15.13 7.87 0.25
N SER A 500 -14.99 8.91 1.07
CA SER A 500 -16.05 9.78 1.55
C SER A 500 -15.53 11.20 1.81
N CYS A 501 -16.41 12.19 1.66
CA CYS A 501 -16.03 13.59 1.84
C CYS A 501 -15.67 13.89 3.32
N LEU A 502 -14.72 14.80 3.53
CA LEU A 502 -14.35 15.39 4.83
C LEU A 502 -13.89 14.45 5.95
N ASN A 503 -13.85 13.13 5.76
CA ASN A 503 -13.44 12.19 6.83
C ASN A 503 -12.05 12.49 7.42
N GLY A 504 -11.19 13.21 6.71
CA GLY A 504 -9.87 13.68 7.18
C GLY A 504 -9.79 15.19 7.40
N LYS A 505 -10.89 15.86 7.76
CA LYS A 505 -10.94 17.32 7.95
C LYS A 505 -9.96 17.76 9.06
N PRO A 506 -8.88 18.51 8.75
CA PRO A 506 -7.79 18.77 9.69
C PRO A 506 -8.14 19.75 10.82
N GLU A 507 -9.23 20.50 10.70
CA GLU A 507 -9.71 21.41 11.74
C GLU A 507 -10.56 20.71 12.81
N ASP A 508 -10.96 19.46 12.58
CA ASP A 508 -11.86 18.74 13.47
C ASP A 508 -11.11 17.60 14.19
N ALA A 509 -10.94 17.74 15.50
CA ALA A 509 -10.30 16.72 16.34
C ALA A 509 -11.10 15.40 16.43
N ALA A 510 -12.38 15.41 16.05
CA ALA A 510 -13.25 14.25 16.00
C ALA A 510 -13.38 13.65 14.60
N ASN A 511 -12.58 14.11 13.61
CA ASN A 511 -12.69 13.58 12.25
C ASN A 511 -12.43 12.06 12.19
N LEU A 512 -13.17 11.37 11.32
CA LEU A 512 -13.20 9.91 11.26
C LEU A 512 -11.83 9.29 10.97
N GLY A 513 -11.05 9.90 10.08
CA GLY A 513 -9.70 9.49 9.72
C GLY A 513 -8.77 9.45 10.92
N TYR A 514 -8.76 10.51 11.74
CA TYR A 514 -7.98 10.58 12.97
C TYR A 514 -8.52 9.65 14.05
N ARG A 515 -9.85 9.59 14.27
CA ARG A 515 -10.44 8.73 15.31
C ARG A 515 -10.20 7.25 15.03
N ALA A 516 -10.23 6.84 13.76
CA ALA A 516 -9.85 5.49 13.35
C ALA A 516 -8.33 5.25 13.47
N LEU A 517 -7.48 6.24 13.17
CA LEU A 517 -6.04 6.13 13.45
C LEU A 517 -5.76 5.98 14.95
N ALA A 518 -6.49 6.72 15.79
CA ALA A 518 -6.38 6.60 17.25
C ALA A 518 -6.87 5.23 17.75
N HIS A 519 -7.88 4.64 17.09
CA HIS A 519 -8.51 3.39 17.49
C HIS A 519 -8.86 2.47 16.29
N GLY A 520 -8.23 1.30 16.22
CA GLY A 520 -8.53 0.24 15.26
C GLY A 520 -7.85 0.32 13.91
N SER A 521 -7.11 1.39 13.62
CA SER A 521 -6.37 1.55 12.35
C SER A 521 -4.92 1.95 12.59
N VAL A 522 -4.03 1.47 11.73
CA VAL A 522 -2.59 1.83 11.75
C VAL A 522 -2.24 2.85 10.67
N ALA A 523 -3.08 2.95 9.64
CA ALA A 523 -3.03 3.99 8.63
C ALA A 523 -4.44 4.25 8.09
N THR A 524 -4.75 5.53 7.82
CA THR A 524 -6.00 5.92 7.16
C THR A 524 -5.70 6.88 6.01
N LEU A 525 -6.32 6.65 4.85
CA LEU A 525 -6.29 7.55 3.71
C LEU A 525 -7.67 8.17 3.57
N SER A 526 -7.77 9.47 3.85
CA SER A 526 -9.06 10.16 3.98
C SER A 526 -9.03 11.56 3.34
N ALA A 527 -10.20 12.02 2.89
CA ALA A 527 -10.33 13.32 2.24
C ALA A 527 -10.46 14.46 3.25
N SER A 528 -9.65 15.51 3.12
CA SER A 528 -9.68 16.71 3.98
C SER A 528 -10.86 17.65 3.69
N ARG A 529 -11.42 17.53 2.49
CA ARG A 529 -12.54 18.30 1.95
C ARG A 529 -13.43 17.42 1.08
N VAL A 530 -14.30 18.07 0.30
CA VAL A 530 -15.14 17.42 -0.70
C VAL A 530 -14.28 16.69 -1.73
N SER A 531 -14.62 15.44 -1.98
CA SER A 531 -14.06 14.57 -3.00
C SER A 531 -15.14 14.20 -4.02
N TRP A 532 -14.71 13.83 -5.22
CA TRP A 532 -15.57 13.84 -6.42
C TRP A 532 -15.55 12.51 -7.14
N TYR A 533 -16.64 12.19 -7.83
CA TYR A 533 -16.78 10.99 -8.65
C TYR A 533 -17.36 11.33 -10.03
N TYR A 534 -17.35 10.38 -10.96
CA TYR A 534 -18.05 10.57 -12.24
C TYR A 534 -19.47 10.00 -12.16
N LEU A 535 -20.46 10.76 -12.63
CA LEU A 535 -21.85 10.28 -12.66
C LEU A 535 -21.97 8.97 -13.45
N ALA A 536 -22.73 8.01 -12.90
CA ALA A 536 -22.97 6.69 -13.49
C ALA A 536 -21.71 5.82 -13.67
N GLN A 537 -20.67 6.09 -12.89
CA GLN A 537 -19.41 5.37 -12.96
C GLN A 537 -19.54 3.94 -12.44
N THR A 538 -19.10 2.97 -13.25
CA THR A 538 -19.06 1.55 -12.89
C THR A 538 -17.68 0.92 -13.03
N ASP A 539 -16.68 1.67 -13.49
CA ASP A 539 -15.29 1.22 -13.63
C ASP A 539 -14.37 2.24 -12.99
N PHE A 540 -13.52 1.75 -12.08
CA PHE A 540 -12.65 2.56 -11.25
C PHE A 540 -11.18 2.35 -11.60
N SER A 541 -10.87 1.39 -12.48
CA SER A 541 -9.49 0.99 -12.76
C SER A 541 -8.60 2.04 -13.40
N ARG A 542 -9.21 3.11 -13.94
CA ARG A 542 -8.58 4.08 -14.84
C ARG A 542 -9.18 5.48 -14.66
N THR A 543 -9.44 5.88 -13.43
CA THR A 543 -10.03 7.19 -13.13
C THR A 543 -9.40 7.74 -11.86
N ASP A 544 -9.33 9.05 -11.74
CA ASP A 544 -9.02 9.77 -10.51
C ASP A 544 -10.27 10.17 -9.71
N SER A 545 -11.40 9.52 -9.98
CA SER A 545 -12.58 9.57 -9.10
C SER A 545 -12.24 9.11 -7.69
N ILE A 546 -13.12 9.41 -6.74
CA ILE A 546 -13.02 8.97 -5.35
C ILE A 546 -12.84 7.45 -5.25
N GLY A 547 -13.53 6.67 -6.08
CA GLY A 547 -13.36 5.21 -6.12
C GLY A 547 -12.10 4.78 -6.88
N GLY A 548 -11.72 5.52 -7.92
CA GLY A 548 -10.54 5.22 -8.72
C GLY A 548 -9.22 5.44 -8.00
N MET A 549 -9.14 6.49 -7.16
CA MET A 549 -8.04 6.66 -6.21
C MET A 549 -7.94 5.46 -5.26
N GLY A 550 -9.07 4.95 -4.76
CA GLY A 550 -9.12 3.75 -3.93
C GLY A 550 -8.69 2.47 -4.64
N TYR A 551 -9.09 2.30 -5.90
CA TYR A 551 -8.67 1.18 -6.72
C TYR A 551 -7.16 1.19 -6.94
N GLN A 552 -6.57 2.33 -7.30
CA GLN A 552 -5.12 2.43 -7.49
C GLN A 552 -4.36 2.23 -6.18
N TYR A 553 -4.85 2.80 -5.08
CA TYR A 553 -4.23 2.60 -3.77
C TYR A 553 -4.23 1.12 -3.37
N ALA A 554 -5.35 0.41 -3.56
CA ALA A 554 -5.43 -1.04 -3.34
C ALA A 554 -4.46 -1.81 -4.25
N ARG A 555 -4.32 -1.41 -5.52
CA ARG A 555 -3.38 -2.02 -6.47
C ARG A 555 -1.95 -1.95 -5.94
N PHE A 556 -1.45 -0.76 -5.60
CA PHE A 556 -0.07 -0.60 -5.16
C PHE A 556 0.19 -1.24 -3.80
N LEU A 557 -0.77 -1.15 -2.88
CA LEU A 557 -0.67 -1.79 -1.56
C LEU A 557 -0.60 -3.33 -1.66
N LEU A 558 -1.47 -3.94 -2.46
CA LEU A 558 -1.63 -5.41 -2.50
C LEU A 558 -0.80 -6.08 -3.58
N GLN A 559 -0.81 -5.54 -4.80
CA GLN A 559 -0.13 -6.13 -5.94
C GLN A 559 1.38 -5.89 -5.85
N SER A 560 1.78 -4.63 -5.68
CA SER A 560 3.19 -4.22 -5.59
C SER A 560 3.78 -4.40 -4.18
N GLY A 561 2.95 -4.46 -3.14
CA GLY A 561 3.41 -4.57 -1.76
C GLY A 561 4.06 -3.27 -1.25
N GLU A 562 3.65 -2.13 -1.80
CA GLU A 562 4.26 -0.84 -1.49
C GLU A 562 3.83 -0.33 -0.11
N PRO A 563 4.72 0.40 0.60
CA PRO A 563 4.36 1.17 1.78
C PRO A 563 3.27 2.21 1.49
N CYS A 564 2.43 2.53 2.48
CA CYS A 564 1.27 3.41 2.35
C CYS A 564 1.60 4.75 1.68
N GLY A 565 2.70 5.39 2.08
CA GLY A 565 3.10 6.68 1.51
C GLY A 565 3.46 6.58 0.02
N LYS A 566 4.15 5.50 -0.38
CA LYS A 566 4.49 5.25 -1.78
C LYS A 566 3.25 4.83 -2.59
N ALA A 567 2.41 3.96 -2.04
CA ALA A 567 1.18 3.52 -2.70
C ALA A 567 0.24 4.70 -3.02
N LEU A 568 0.17 5.72 -2.14
CA LEU A 568 -0.60 6.95 -2.41
C LEU A 568 0.04 7.79 -3.53
N ALA A 569 1.37 7.98 -3.48
CA ALA A 569 2.10 8.69 -4.53
C ALA A 569 1.91 8.05 -5.90
N ASP A 570 2.11 6.74 -6.00
CA ASP A 570 1.97 6.00 -7.24
C ASP A 570 0.50 5.96 -7.71
N ALA A 571 -0.46 5.93 -6.79
CA ALA A 571 -1.89 6.06 -7.13
C ALA A 571 -2.23 7.40 -7.80
N ARG A 572 -1.65 8.51 -7.33
CA ARG A 572 -1.81 9.84 -7.97
C ARG A 572 -1.19 9.89 -9.36
N LEU A 573 -0.04 9.25 -9.56
CA LEU A 573 0.68 9.27 -10.84
C LEU A 573 0.11 8.29 -11.87
N ALA A 574 -0.49 7.18 -11.41
CA ALA A 574 -1.15 6.20 -12.27
C ALA A 574 -2.44 6.74 -12.90
N ASN A 575 -3.07 7.72 -12.26
CA ASN A 575 -4.24 8.39 -12.80
C ASN A 575 -3.82 9.70 -13.51
N PRO A 576 -4.41 10.04 -14.66
CA PRO A 576 -4.27 11.38 -15.20
C PRO A 576 -5.02 12.39 -14.31
N MET A 577 -4.92 13.67 -14.68
CA MET A 577 -5.48 14.78 -13.93
C MET A 577 -6.84 15.22 -14.50
N GLY A 578 -7.87 14.40 -14.35
CA GLY A 578 -9.26 14.75 -14.69
C GLY A 578 -10.03 15.42 -13.54
N ILE A 579 -9.65 15.13 -12.29
CA ILE A 579 -10.21 15.66 -11.05
C ILE A 579 -9.07 16.06 -10.13
N TRP A 580 -8.41 17.18 -10.43
CA TRP A 580 -7.31 17.72 -9.62
C TRP A 580 -7.60 17.78 -8.10
N PRO A 581 -8.80 18.21 -7.63
CA PRO A 581 -9.12 18.22 -6.20
C PRO A 581 -8.89 16.87 -5.50
N ASN A 582 -9.21 15.74 -6.14
CA ASN A 582 -9.05 14.43 -5.51
C ASN A 582 -7.58 14.09 -5.25
N HIS A 583 -6.67 14.51 -6.13
CA HIS A 583 -5.24 14.30 -5.91
C HIS A 583 -4.75 15.05 -4.65
N LEU A 584 -5.36 16.19 -4.33
CA LEU A 584 -4.98 17.04 -3.19
C LEU A 584 -5.63 16.63 -1.87
N VAL A 585 -6.94 16.34 -1.86
CA VAL A 585 -7.69 16.19 -0.60
C VAL A 585 -7.40 14.88 0.12
N PHE A 586 -7.00 13.82 -0.59
CA PHE A 586 -6.65 12.54 0.02
C PHE A 586 -5.27 12.61 0.68
N ASN A 587 -5.24 12.49 2.00
CA ASN A 587 -4.02 12.57 2.81
C ASN A 587 -3.84 11.30 3.64
N LEU A 588 -2.59 10.86 3.78
CA LEU A 588 -2.23 9.70 4.59
C LEU A 588 -2.05 10.10 6.05
N TYR A 589 -2.89 9.56 6.91
CA TYR A 589 -2.75 9.61 8.36
C TYR A 589 -2.09 8.30 8.82
N GLY A 590 -0.95 8.39 9.50
CA GLY A 590 -0.09 7.26 9.89
C GLY A 590 1.33 7.38 9.33
N ASP A 591 2.11 6.32 9.53
CA ASP A 591 3.50 6.23 9.06
C ASP A 591 3.57 5.98 7.54
N PRO A 592 4.22 6.84 6.74
CA PRO A 592 4.32 6.64 5.30
C PRO A 592 5.18 5.44 4.88
N SER A 593 6.05 4.94 5.76
CA SER A 593 6.88 3.75 5.51
C SER A 593 6.20 2.44 5.88
N LEU A 594 4.99 2.51 6.44
CA LEU A 594 4.25 1.33 6.86
C LEU A 594 3.75 0.55 5.64
N ALA A 595 4.09 -0.72 5.57
CA ALA A 595 3.59 -1.62 4.53
C ALA A 595 2.49 -2.52 5.10
N TYR A 596 1.51 -2.86 4.26
CA TYR A 596 0.52 -3.86 4.64
C TYR A 596 1.22 -5.20 4.89
N ILE A 597 0.94 -5.79 6.06
CA ILE A 597 1.47 -7.09 6.42
C ILE A 597 0.68 -8.16 5.65
N LEU A 598 1.08 -8.37 4.40
CA LEU A 598 0.59 -9.49 3.62
C LEU A 598 1.01 -10.78 4.33
N PRO A 599 0.06 -11.66 4.67
CA PRO A 599 0.40 -13.03 5.06
C PRO A 599 1.22 -13.65 3.93
N LYS A 600 2.53 -13.80 4.15
CA LYS A 600 3.38 -14.46 3.16
C LYS A 600 2.84 -15.88 2.99
N PRO A 601 2.67 -16.38 1.76
CA PRO A 601 2.28 -17.76 1.57
C PRO A 601 3.29 -18.62 2.30
N ALA A 602 2.82 -19.32 3.33
CA ALA A 602 3.66 -20.20 4.09
C ALA A 602 4.16 -21.30 3.16
N THR A 603 5.48 -21.55 3.16
CA THR A 603 6.02 -22.65 2.36
C THR A 603 5.49 -23.94 2.96
N ALA A 604 4.71 -24.69 2.18
CA ALA A 604 4.20 -25.98 2.62
C ALA A 604 5.35 -26.99 2.66
N LEU A 605 5.62 -27.50 3.85
CA LEU A 605 6.65 -28.50 4.14
C LEU A 605 5.96 -29.72 4.71
N THR A 606 6.35 -30.90 4.22
CA THR A 606 5.78 -32.17 4.69
C THR A 606 6.54 -32.73 5.89
N ARG A 607 7.74 -32.19 6.20
CA ARG A 607 8.60 -32.64 7.29
C ARG A 607 9.07 -31.50 8.19
N VAL A 608 9.22 -31.80 9.47
CA VAL A 608 9.87 -30.94 10.47
C VAL A 608 11.35 -30.75 10.14
N ALA A 609 12.02 -31.76 9.59
CA ALA A 609 13.42 -31.65 9.16
C ALA A 609 13.62 -30.56 8.09
N ASP A 610 12.67 -30.40 7.17
CA ASP A 610 12.75 -29.36 6.15
C ASP A 610 12.57 -27.97 6.77
N ALA A 611 11.69 -27.85 7.77
CA ALA A 611 11.51 -26.60 8.50
C ALA A 611 12.76 -26.21 9.29
N GLN A 612 13.52 -27.17 9.85
CA GLN A 612 14.78 -26.83 10.52
C GLN A 612 15.82 -26.19 9.59
N ASN A 613 15.76 -26.53 8.29
CA ASN A 613 16.66 -26.03 7.25
C ASN A 613 16.11 -24.80 6.49
N ALA A 614 14.87 -24.40 6.75
CA ALA A 614 14.27 -23.24 6.08
C ALA A 614 14.89 -21.91 6.56
N LEU A 615 14.76 -20.87 5.74
CA LEU A 615 15.29 -19.54 6.03
C LEU A 615 14.65 -18.96 7.29
N GLU A 616 15.47 -18.45 8.20
CA GLU A 616 15.01 -17.77 9.41
C GLU A 616 14.12 -16.56 9.05
N GLY A 617 13.04 -16.37 9.80
CA GLY A 617 12.01 -15.37 9.55
C GLY A 617 10.99 -15.73 8.46
N SER A 618 11.13 -16.88 7.78
CA SER A 618 10.15 -17.36 6.81
C SER A 618 8.88 -17.90 7.48
N TRP A 619 7.77 -17.83 6.76
CA TRP A 619 6.53 -18.48 7.14
C TRP A 619 6.51 -19.89 6.55
N VAL A 620 6.24 -20.90 7.38
CA VAL A 620 6.19 -22.30 6.98
C VAL A 620 4.89 -22.95 7.46
N THR A 621 4.37 -23.87 6.65
CA THR A 621 3.26 -24.75 7.03
C THR A 621 3.77 -26.16 7.05
N LEU A 622 3.93 -26.74 8.23
CA LEU A 622 4.12 -28.17 8.41
C LEU A 622 2.78 -28.85 8.16
N THR A 623 2.61 -29.51 7.01
CA THR A 623 1.31 -30.09 6.62
C THR A 623 0.98 -31.38 7.37
N SER A 624 1.98 -32.02 7.97
CA SER A 624 1.84 -33.30 8.67
C SER A 624 2.97 -33.49 9.69
N ALA A 625 2.84 -32.88 10.87
CA ALA A 625 3.76 -33.10 11.99
C ALA A 625 3.09 -33.88 13.12
N LEU A 626 3.86 -34.67 13.87
CA LEU A 626 3.34 -35.44 15.00
C LEU A 626 3.44 -34.65 16.29
N LEU A 627 2.30 -34.39 16.93
CA LEU A 627 2.25 -33.72 18.23
C LEU A 627 2.86 -34.61 19.31
N SER A 628 3.97 -34.17 19.92
CA SER A 628 4.71 -34.97 20.90
C SER A 628 4.41 -34.58 22.35
N ARG A 629 4.17 -33.28 22.59
CA ARG A 629 3.80 -32.71 23.90
C ARG A 629 2.98 -31.44 23.72
N THR A 630 2.15 -31.16 24.71
CA THR A 630 1.33 -29.96 24.84
C THR A 630 1.49 -29.35 26.23
N ASP A 631 1.52 -28.03 26.29
CA ASP A 631 1.55 -27.19 27.49
C ASP A 631 0.71 -25.92 27.22
N PRO A 632 0.18 -25.18 28.21
CA PRO A 632 -0.76 -24.09 27.94
C PRO A 632 -0.31 -22.98 26.98
N VAL A 633 1.00 -22.74 26.86
CA VAL A 633 1.57 -21.68 26.02
C VAL A 633 2.51 -22.18 24.93
N GLU A 634 2.83 -23.49 24.94
CA GLU A 634 3.74 -24.09 23.96
C GLU A 634 3.40 -25.55 23.67
N CYS A 635 3.85 -26.07 22.53
CA CYS A 635 3.83 -27.48 22.23
C CYS A 635 5.07 -27.87 21.43
N PHE A 636 5.28 -29.18 21.29
CA PHE A 636 6.39 -29.72 20.52
C PHE A 636 5.86 -30.67 19.48
N VAL A 637 6.30 -30.50 18.23
CA VAL A 637 5.98 -31.41 17.13
C VAL A 637 7.25 -32.00 16.55
N GLN A 638 7.17 -33.23 16.06
CA GLN A 638 8.31 -33.96 15.49
C GLN A 638 7.91 -34.75 14.24
N ASP A 639 8.90 -35.13 13.45
CA ASP A 639 8.69 -36.11 12.38
C ASP A 639 8.33 -37.49 12.97
N ALA A 640 7.50 -38.26 12.27
CA ALA A 640 7.10 -39.60 12.69
C ALA A 640 8.29 -40.59 12.78
N ASP A 641 9.33 -40.39 11.97
CA ASP A 641 10.57 -41.17 12.01
C ASP A 641 11.55 -40.71 13.10
N ARG A 642 11.25 -39.58 13.77
CA ARG A 642 12.03 -38.95 14.85
C ARG A 642 13.36 -38.35 14.37
N CYS A 643 13.44 -37.93 13.10
CA CYS A 643 14.64 -37.27 12.58
C CYS A 643 14.77 -35.79 12.99
N ALA A 644 13.67 -35.12 13.33
CA ALA A 644 13.68 -33.70 13.69
C ALA A 644 12.49 -33.32 14.59
N GLY A 645 12.72 -32.36 15.48
CA GLY A 645 11.72 -31.78 16.38
C GLY A 645 11.75 -30.25 16.36
N ILE A 646 10.63 -29.62 16.69
CA ILE A 646 10.51 -28.16 16.73
C ILE A 646 9.58 -27.73 17.86
N ARG A 647 9.86 -26.58 18.47
CA ARG A 647 9.01 -25.93 19.46
C ARG A 647 8.01 -25.05 18.74
N VAL A 648 6.80 -24.96 19.27
CA VAL A 648 5.74 -24.16 18.68
C VAL A 648 5.06 -23.33 19.78
N TYR A 649 5.12 -22.01 19.66
CA TYR A 649 4.37 -21.05 20.47
C TYR A 649 3.07 -20.66 19.77
N TYR A 650 1.97 -20.70 20.52
CA TYR A 650 0.63 -20.47 19.98
C TYR A 650 -0.24 -19.67 20.95
N GLU A 651 -1.23 -18.94 20.43
CA GLU A 651 -2.04 -17.98 21.21
C GLU A 651 -3.36 -18.55 21.76
N SER A 652 -3.78 -19.78 21.39
CA SER A 652 -5.10 -20.34 21.77
C SER A 652 -5.08 -21.73 22.41
N GLY A 653 -5.96 -21.96 23.40
CA GLY A 653 -6.07 -23.23 24.13
C GLY A 653 -6.67 -24.42 23.35
N ALA A 654 -7.03 -24.28 22.07
CA ALA A 654 -7.62 -25.37 21.27
C ALA A 654 -6.69 -26.59 21.16
N VAL A 655 -5.36 -26.36 21.17
CA VAL A 655 -4.32 -27.40 21.11
C VAL A 655 -4.30 -28.27 22.36
N GLN A 656 -4.74 -27.75 23.51
CA GLN A 656 -4.77 -28.52 24.78
C GLN A 656 -5.75 -29.70 24.73
N SER A 657 -6.73 -29.66 23.83
CA SER A 657 -7.65 -30.77 23.61
C SER A 657 -7.07 -31.91 22.76
N LEU A 658 -5.92 -31.68 22.12
CA LEU A 658 -5.26 -32.66 21.24
C LEU A 658 -4.34 -33.58 22.04
N ALA A 659 -4.50 -34.88 21.83
CA ALA A 659 -3.65 -35.88 22.48
C ALA A 659 -2.27 -35.96 21.81
N PRO A 660 -1.16 -36.11 22.56
CA PRO A 660 0.12 -36.51 22.00
C PRO A 660 -0.02 -37.76 21.12
N GLY A 661 0.56 -37.73 19.91
CA GLY A 661 0.36 -38.73 18.86
C GLY A 661 -0.63 -38.30 17.77
N THR A 662 -1.30 -37.16 17.92
CA THR A 662 -2.16 -36.57 16.88
C THR A 662 -1.32 -35.99 15.74
N VAL A 663 -1.72 -36.23 14.49
CA VAL A 663 -1.11 -35.57 13.33
C VAL A 663 -1.74 -34.19 13.16
N VAL A 664 -0.91 -33.16 13.13
CA VAL A 664 -1.31 -31.76 13.08
C VAL A 664 -0.69 -31.05 11.88
N SER A 665 -1.43 -30.06 11.37
CA SER A 665 -0.91 -29.03 10.49
C SER A 665 -0.54 -27.82 11.35
N VAL A 666 0.67 -27.31 11.19
CA VAL A 666 1.19 -26.17 11.96
C VAL A 666 1.66 -25.10 11.00
N THR A 667 1.11 -23.90 11.08
CA THR A 667 1.57 -22.74 10.29
C THR A 667 2.09 -21.67 11.22
N GLY A 668 3.34 -21.23 11.04
CA GLY A 668 3.94 -20.21 11.89
C GLY A 668 5.18 -19.57 11.27
N ARG A 669 5.71 -18.56 11.97
CA ARG A 669 6.97 -17.91 11.59
C ARG A 669 8.14 -18.64 12.21
N LEU A 670 9.11 -19.03 11.39
CA LEU A 670 10.30 -19.75 11.83
C LEU A 670 11.35 -18.80 12.42
N VAL A 671 11.79 -19.08 13.64
CA VAL A 671 12.87 -18.38 14.34
C VAL A 671 13.79 -19.37 15.08
N SER A 672 14.80 -18.86 15.79
CA SER A 672 15.73 -19.68 16.58
C SER A 672 15.88 -19.17 18.02
N GLU A 673 15.84 -20.10 18.97
CA GLU A 673 16.08 -19.83 20.40
C GLU A 673 17.13 -20.80 20.94
N GLY A 674 18.27 -20.29 21.41
CA GLY A 674 19.33 -21.14 21.97
C GLY A 674 19.84 -22.23 21.00
N GLY A 675 19.73 -22.02 19.68
CA GLY A 675 20.08 -23.01 18.65
C GLY A 675 18.98 -24.01 18.30
N MET A 676 17.83 -23.97 18.98
CA MET A 676 16.63 -24.73 18.64
C MET A 676 15.74 -23.92 17.69
N ARG A 677 15.12 -24.58 16.71
CA ARG A 677 14.12 -23.95 15.84
C ARG A 677 12.77 -23.86 16.53
N VAL A 678 12.09 -22.75 16.28
CA VAL A 678 10.80 -22.42 16.91
C VAL A 678 9.85 -21.86 15.87
N LEU A 679 8.58 -22.25 15.95
CA LEU A 679 7.48 -21.59 15.25
C LEU A 679 6.77 -20.67 16.23
N GLU A 680 6.86 -19.37 15.99
CA GLU A 680 6.12 -18.36 16.73
C GLU A 680 4.84 -17.97 16.00
N ASN A 681 3.87 -17.45 16.78
CA ASN A 681 2.57 -17.01 16.29
C ASN A 681 1.87 -18.10 15.45
N ALA A 682 1.97 -19.34 15.93
CA ALA A 682 1.56 -20.48 15.15
C ALA A 682 0.06 -20.76 15.29
N ASP A 683 -0.56 -21.09 14.17
CA ASP A 683 -1.88 -21.71 14.11
C ASP A 683 -1.72 -23.23 13.94
N ILE A 684 -2.49 -23.99 14.72
CA ILE A 684 -2.38 -25.45 14.80
C ILE A 684 -3.77 -26.05 14.60
N SER A 685 -3.88 -26.98 13.66
CA SER A 685 -5.12 -27.68 13.36
C SER A 685 -4.90 -29.19 13.18
N PRO A 686 -5.88 -30.06 13.51
CA PRO A 686 -5.78 -31.48 13.21
C PRO A 686 -5.66 -31.71 11.69
N ALA A 687 -4.68 -32.52 11.26
CA ALA A 687 -4.47 -32.88 9.85
C ALA A 687 -4.99 -34.30 9.51
N GLY A 688 -5.64 -34.95 10.48
CA GLY A 688 -6.23 -36.28 10.33
C GLY A 688 -5.28 -37.41 10.70
N GLY A 689 -5.79 -38.37 11.49
CA GLY A 689 -5.06 -39.56 11.91
C GLY A 689 -4.26 -39.39 13.21
N THR A 690 -3.74 -40.53 13.68
CA THR A 690 -2.89 -40.63 14.86
C THR A 690 -1.73 -41.57 14.53
N ALA A 691 -0.53 -41.26 15.00
CA ALA A 691 0.62 -42.15 14.89
C ALA A 691 1.17 -42.51 16.28
N THR A 692 1.81 -43.68 16.37
CA THR A 692 2.43 -44.12 17.61
C THR A 692 3.56 -43.19 18.00
N LEU A 693 3.40 -42.51 19.13
CA LEU A 693 4.44 -41.65 19.70
C LEU A 693 5.43 -42.50 20.50
N ALA A 694 6.57 -42.84 19.90
CA ALA A 694 7.65 -43.60 20.55
C ALA A 694 8.85 -42.69 20.85
N PRO A 695 9.29 -42.57 22.11
CA PRO A 695 10.43 -41.73 22.44
C PRO A 695 11.74 -42.30 21.87
N LEU A 696 12.65 -41.42 21.44
CA LEU A 696 13.97 -41.78 20.94
C LEU A 696 14.94 -42.04 22.11
N GLY A 697 15.53 -43.24 22.17
CA GLY A 697 16.58 -43.52 23.16
C GLY A 697 17.87 -42.79 22.79
N VAL A 698 18.40 -41.96 23.67
CA VAL A 698 19.60 -41.15 23.45
C VAL A 698 20.50 -41.18 24.68
N SER A 699 21.81 -41.00 24.48
CA SER A 699 22.73 -40.83 25.61
C SER A 699 22.62 -39.43 26.21
N ASN A 700 23.11 -39.25 27.43
CA ASN A 700 23.12 -37.93 28.08
C ASN A 700 24.00 -36.91 27.34
N ALA A 701 25.01 -37.37 26.60
CA ALA A 701 25.84 -36.53 25.73
C ALA A 701 25.09 -36.10 24.48
N ASP A 702 24.36 -37.02 23.83
CA ASP A 702 23.63 -36.73 22.58
C ASP A 702 22.47 -35.76 22.78
N CYS A 703 21.95 -35.63 24.01
CA CYS A 703 20.97 -34.59 24.36
C CYS A 703 21.50 -33.16 24.22
N SER A 704 22.81 -32.97 24.02
CA SER A 704 23.39 -31.65 23.72
C SER A 704 23.60 -31.41 22.21
N ASP A 705 23.30 -32.40 21.35
CA ASP A 705 23.33 -32.23 19.91
C ASP A 705 22.06 -31.50 19.45
N PRO A 706 22.18 -30.36 18.72
CA PRO A 706 21.04 -29.62 18.18
C PRO A 706 20.04 -30.45 17.36
N LYS A 707 20.47 -31.56 16.78
CA LYS A 707 19.58 -32.49 16.06
C LYS A 707 18.55 -33.17 16.96
N THR A 708 18.82 -33.24 18.26
CA THR A 708 17.90 -33.84 19.23
C THR A 708 16.89 -32.84 19.79
N PHE A 709 17.10 -31.52 19.61
CA PHE A 709 16.23 -30.51 20.17
C PHE A 709 14.81 -30.60 19.62
N GLY A 710 13.82 -30.50 20.51
CA GLY A 710 12.41 -30.65 20.22
C GLY A 710 11.91 -32.09 20.06
N LEU A 711 12.81 -33.10 20.09
CA LEU A 711 12.39 -34.49 20.05
C LEU A 711 11.92 -34.98 21.41
N LEU A 712 10.93 -35.87 21.39
CA LEU A 712 10.60 -36.70 22.53
C LEU A 712 11.65 -37.78 22.71
N VAL A 713 12.41 -37.70 23.80
CA VAL A 713 13.54 -38.58 24.10
C VAL A 713 13.28 -39.45 25.32
N LYS A 714 14.02 -40.55 25.41
CA LYS A 714 14.10 -41.42 26.58
C LYS A 714 15.56 -41.51 27.02
N VAL A 715 15.81 -41.04 28.24
CA VAL A 715 17.14 -41.03 28.87
C VAL A 715 17.11 -41.78 30.19
N TRP A 716 18.27 -42.21 30.68
CA TRP A 716 18.39 -42.86 31.98
C TRP A 716 19.75 -42.55 32.60
N GLY A 717 19.84 -42.70 33.91
CA GLY A 717 21.11 -42.52 34.60
C GLY A 717 20.98 -42.49 36.11
N LYS A 718 22.12 -42.50 36.77
CA LYS A 718 22.20 -42.30 38.22
C LYS A 718 21.94 -40.83 38.54
N VAL A 719 21.06 -40.56 39.50
CA VAL A 719 20.75 -39.20 39.96
C VAL A 719 21.94 -38.65 40.75
N LEU A 720 22.55 -37.59 40.23
CA LEU A 720 23.73 -36.95 40.81
C LEU A 720 23.36 -35.82 41.79
N SER A 721 22.32 -35.07 41.47
CA SER A 721 21.80 -33.96 42.29
C SER A 721 20.30 -33.83 42.07
N SER A 722 19.59 -33.26 43.04
CA SER A 722 18.14 -33.07 43.00
C SER A 722 17.78 -31.78 43.70
N SER A 723 16.84 -31.02 43.13
CA SER A 723 16.32 -29.75 43.63
C SER A 723 14.79 -29.80 43.71
N ALA A 724 14.12 -28.67 43.98
CA ALA A 724 12.66 -28.61 43.99
C ALA A 724 12.04 -28.75 42.59
N SER A 725 12.75 -28.37 41.54
CA SER A 725 12.20 -28.26 40.17
C SER A 725 13.08 -28.89 39.08
N SER A 726 14.17 -29.55 39.46
CA SER A 726 15.08 -30.21 38.52
C SER A 726 15.97 -31.23 39.22
N PHE A 727 16.60 -32.11 38.45
CA PHE A 727 17.64 -33.02 38.93
C PHE A 727 18.64 -33.31 37.81
N ALA A 728 19.84 -33.78 38.16
CA ALA A 728 20.84 -34.19 37.17
C ALA A 728 21.01 -35.70 37.14
N ILE A 729 21.10 -36.29 35.96
CA ILE A 729 21.39 -37.72 35.77
C ILE A 729 22.69 -37.95 35.01
N SER A 730 23.35 -39.10 35.26
CA SER A 730 24.50 -39.53 34.49
C SER A 730 24.42 -40.99 34.11
N ASP A 731 24.57 -41.26 32.81
CA ASP A 731 24.83 -42.57 32.21
C ASP A 731 26.34 -42.81 31.97
N GLY A 732 27.20 -41.86 32.37
CA GLY A 732 28.65 -41.88 32.13
C GLY A 732 29.10 -41.27 30.80
N SER A 733 28.19 -40.91 29.90
CA SER A 733 28.53 -40.31 28.59
C SER A 733 28.88 -38.81 28.68
N ARG A 734 28.42 -38.13 29.74
CA ARG A 734 28.60 -36.68 29.95
C ARG A 734 29.15 -36.38 31.35
N GLY A 735 30.31 -35.73 31.42
CA GLY A 735 31.01 -35.46 32.70
C GLY A 735 30.22 -34.59 33.69
N ALA A 736 29.45 -33.61 33.19
CA ALA A 736 28.62 -32.74 34.02
C ALA A 736 27.24 -33.33 34.37
N GLY A 737 26.87 -34.49 33.82
CA GLY A 737 25.51 -35.00 33.84
C GLY A 737 24.56 -34.23 32.91
N LEU A 738 23.35 -34.76 32.73
CA LEU A 738 22.25 -34.15 31.99
C LEU A 738 21.24 -33.57 32.98
N ILE A 739 20.86 -32.31 32.79
CA ILE A 739 19.83 -31.64 33.59
C ILE A 739 18.46 -32.10 33.09
N ILE A 740 17.61 -32.53 34.03
CA ILE A 740 16.20 -32.84 33.81
C ILE A 740 15.38 -31.75 34.51
N ALA A 741 14.61 -30.98 33.74
CA ALA A 741 13.70 -29.98 34.29
C ALA A 741 12.33 -30.60 34.55
N CYS A 742 11.83 -30.45 35.78
CA CYS A 742 10.53 -30.97 36.18
C CYS A 742 9.46 -29.88 36.00
N ARG A 743 8.59 -30.07 35.01
CA ARG A 743 7.44 -29.19 34.72
C ARG A 743 6.16 -29.78 35.33
N ASN A 744 5.09 -28.99 35.43
CA ASN A 744 3.75 -29.43 35.87
C ASN A 744 3.74 -30.28 37.14
N MET A 745 4.49 -29.85 38.16
CA MET A 745 4.58 -30.48 39.49
C MET A 745 5.13 -31.92 39.49
N VAL A 746 5.96 -32.29 38.50
CA VAL A 746 6.72 -33.55 38.56
C VAL A 746 7.72 -33.47 39.73
N THR A 747 7.68 -34.46 40.63
CA THR A 747 8.58 -34.52 41.78
C THR A 747 9.94 -35.10 41.39
N PRO A 748 11.06 -34.41 41.65
CA PRO A 748 12.39 -34.93 41.40
C PRO A 748 12.73 -36.17 42.25
N PRO A 749 13.52 -37.11 41.73
CA PRO A 749 13.95 -38.32 42.44
C PRO A 749 14.99 -38.02 43.54
N PRO A 750 15.12 -38.90 44.55
CA PRO A 750 16.20 -38.84 45.53
C PRO A 750 17.59 -38.99 44.89
N VAL A 751 18.59 -38.28 45.42
CA VAL A 751 19.99 -38.42 44.97
C VAL A 751 20.47 -39.85 45.20
N GLY A 752 21.17 -40.40 44.20
CA GLY A 752 21.73 -41.75 44.24
C GLY A 752 20.84 -42.86 43.66
N SER A 753 19.55 -42.59 43.40
CA SER A 753 18.68 -43.52 42.68
C SER A 753 19.02 -43.60 41.18
N PHE A 754 18.40 -44.54 40.46
CA PHE A 754 18.50 -44.61 39.00
C PHE A 754 17.19 -44.17 38.39
N ALA A 755 17.21 -43.06 37.66
CA ALA A 755 16.03 -42.52 37.00
C ALA A 755 16.02 -42.89 35.52
N ARG A 756 14.82 -43.12 35.00
CA ARG A 756 14.51 -43.23 33.57
C ARG A 756 13.43 -42.19 33.26
N VAL A 757 13.71 -41.34 32.29
CA VAL A 757 12.92 -40.15 31.97
C VAL A 757 12.48 -40.20 30.52
N VAL A 758 11.21 -39.90 30.25
CA VAL A 758 10.69 -39.59 28.92
C VAL A 758 10.33 -38.10 28.89
N GLY A 759 11.09 -37.32 28.15
CA GLY A 759 10.95 -35.86 28.13
C GLY A 759 11.22 -35.28 26.76
N VAL A 760 11.12 -33.96 26.63
CA VAL A 760 11.49 -33.26 25.41
C VAL A 760 12.88 -32.69 25.59
N CYS A 761 13.76 -32.94 24.61
CA CYS A 761 15.10 -32.39 24.61
C CYS A 761 15.08 -30.91 24.21
N THR A 762 15.77 -30.05 24.95
CA THR A 762 15.92 -28.62 24.70
C THR A 762 17.42 -28.24 24.78
N PRO A 763 17.82 -27.02 24.39
CA PRO A 763 19.21 -26.59 24.49
C PRO A 763 19.80 -26.71 25.91
N ASP A 764 18.98 -26.49 26.93
CA ASP A 764 19.43 -26.39 28.31
C ASP A 764 19.20 -27.68 29.12
N ASP A 765 18.15 -28.44 28.80
CA ASP A 765 17.70 -29.59 29.58
C ASP A 765 16.87 -30.61 28.80
N VAL A 766 16.55 -31.74 29.44
CA VAL A 766 15.37 -32.55 29.07
C VAL A 766 14.22 -32.21 30.01
N SER A 767 13.14 -31.65 29.46
CA SER A 767 11.97 -31.26 30.23
C SER A 767 10.96 -32.41 30.33
N VAL A 768 10.60 -32.80 31.56
CA VAL A 768 9.59 -33.81 31.87
C VAL A 768 8.31 -33.15 32.41
N TYR A 769 7.18 -33.46 31.79
CA TYR A 769 5.90 -32.77 32.04
C TYR A 769 4.88 -33.61 32.80
N ARG A 770 5.09 -34.93 32.93
CA ARG A 770 4.13 -35.83 33.61
C ARG A 770 4.87 -36.80 34.51
N ALA A 771 4.32 -37.06 35.70
CA ALA A 771 4.90 -37.99 36.65
C ALA A 771 5.05 -39.42 36.07
N ALA A 772 4.10 -39.85 35.23
CA ALA A 772 4.16 -41.15 34.57
C ALA A 772 5.34 -41.32 33.59
N ASP A 773 5.93 -40.21 33.12
CA ASP A 773 7.07 -40.22 32.23
C ASP A 773 8.41 -40.29 32.99
N LEU A 774 8.37 -40.32 34.33
CA LEU A 774 9.53 -40.42 35.22
C LEU A 774 9.40 -41.67 36.10
N THR A 775 10.40 -42.57 36.05
CA THR A 775 10.47 -43.77 36.90
C THR A 775 11.82 -43.84 37.58
N TYR A 776 11.89 -44.03 38.89
CA TYR A 776 13.13 -44.05 39.67
C TYR A 776 13.05 -44.85 40.97
#